data_AF-A0A0F9KI84-F1
#
_entry.id   AF-A0A0F9KI84-F1
#
_cell.length_a   1.000
_cell.length_b   1.000
_cell.length_c   1.000
_cell.angle_alpha   90.00
_cell.angle_beta   90.00
_cell.angle_gamma   90.00
#
_symmetry.space_group_name_H-M   'P 1'
#
loop_
_entity.id
_entity.type
_entity.pdbx_description
1 polymer ?
#
loop_
_entity_poly.entity_id
_entity_poly.type
_entity_poly.pdbx_seq_one_letter_code
_entity_poly.pdbx_strand_id
1 'polypeptide(L)'
;MHKIRLSKRSKTIYSALIALLLFFVSFSNIINSNIIRDNFGTGLGENEIFQIKTASFWNLPYIHINDNWSLTEQTYAWVSGNGTWNNPYVIENVTINAQNSTNCILIENSNTDYFILRNNTLVNSSRGVSWGDAGIKLFNSQRGTIINNDASFNNGNGILLSNSHNNSIIENTALNNSDQLGASPSGILLQGSNNNTVRLNNASNNLNYGIQLYYGDYNKVFENIVDNHEYYGIVLYHSDNNMVKENNVSRNTDKGILVFGSSDYNLFEDNRVFSNDGYGIDVRYWDSSTPPTFNTIINNVIYDNGLSGINFGFGVNNTAALNEIYNNSVGIAISDSNNSIIYDNEIFDNVFGIDIDNSGSTNNTLYLNYLFNNTNNGRDNGVNNTWDNGIIGNYWGDYSGADDDDDGIGDIPHNILGSANNNDKIPIWDDGFNGSVIIIDDTSSNNWEWAKKRIWVEGLGTVNDPYIISGLTIDAKDSGTCIEIRNSIKYFSIAGNTLINSSGGYTEAAIKLNNVTNGKLIGNDVSYLNFIGIDLFNSNFNLIEENNASDYTNLGIWLKYSDNNTINKNIVNNNIENGIEIDDFSEFNNITSNTVNGNQKGIVIYGSSDNNYIFNNTAKFNTGASGVGIYILDTCMNNTVFNNVLINNSIGVQIQLTTSNGNMVYYNTFMNNTLSASDDGINNWDNGTAGNYWDDYNGKDLDDDGIGDTPYNITGLGNNEDNYPIWDDGDSISPQITITDPVNYTYHYSFPVVHAVFYDLNGINQRWYWVVGSTSNETFTGNSVGINENSWLAQNDGVVNVIFFANDSAGNIGSATLAVYKDITLPVIIVNSPSSGEEFGSLFPDFNLTVTDLNLEQLWYTIDSGAENIVSVSSGINIISLAQTVWDSLTEGSHTITFFANDTAGNEYNIGINIIIKKLTSSSGGAIPFGNLYLIFTGIAIIALILIEKRRFKN
;
A
#
# COMPACT_ATOMS: atom_id res chain seq x y z
N MET A 1 -28.22 21.97 16.85
CA MET A 1 -28.54 21.70 15.43
C MET A 1 -28.05 22.92 14.68
N HIS A 2 -27.08 22.90 13.78
CA HIS A 2 -26.53 21.85 12.92
C HIS A 2 -25.03 22.14 12.75
N LYS A 3 -24.09 21.30 13.20
CA LYS A 3 -23.26 20.47 12.29
C LYS A 3 -23.75 20.47 10.83
N ILE A 4 -23.18 21.34 9.99
CA ILE A 4 -23.08 21.14 8.53
C ILE A 4 -21.69 21.64 8.06
N ARG A 5 -20.83 20.65 7.79
CA ARG A 5 -19.84 20.57 6.69
C ARG A 5 -18.79 21.68 6.46
N LEU A 6 -17.69 21.62 7.23
CA LEU A 6 -16.32 21.63 6.65
C LEU A 6 -15.64 20.25 6.82
N SER A 7 -16.45 19.20 6.88
CA SER A 7 -15.98 17.82 6.91
C SER A 7 -16.84 16.93 6.03
N LYS A 8 -16.62 16.94 4.71
CA LYS A 8 -17.18 15.91 3.81
C LYS A 8 -16.50 15.86 2.42
N ARG A 9 -15.17 15.94 2.37
CA ARG A 9 -14.42 15.28 1.28
C ARG A 9 -13.21 14.44 1.73
N SER A 10 -12.83 14.48 3.02
CA SER A 10 -11.90 13.49 3.59
C SER A 10 -12.59 12.39 4.43
N LYS A 11 -13.75 12.65 5.08
CA LYS A 11 -14.30 11.69 6.07
C LYS A 11 -15.25 10.60 5.56
N THR A 12 -15.76 10.65 4.33
CA THR A 12 -16.56 9.54 3.75
C THR A 12 -15.68 8.50 3.06
N ILE A 13 -14.50 8.92 2.60
CA ILE A 13 -13.41 8.02 2.23
C ILE A 13 -12.85 7.38 3.52
N TYR A 14 -12.59 8.15 4.58
CA TYR A 14 -12.06 7.58 5.84
C TYR A 14 -13.03 6.73 6.67
N SER A 15 -14.35 6.93 6.65
CA SER A 15 -15.28 6.07 7.42
C SER A 15 -15.69 4.79 6.68
N ALA A 16 -15.73 4.83 5.34
CA ALA A 16 -15.75 3.62 4.52
C ALA A 16 -14.41 2.87 4.61
N LEU A 17 -13.27 3.59 4.65
CA LEU A 17 -11.95 3.01 4.91
C LEU A 17 -11.73 2.57 6.35
N ILE A 18 -12.41 3.09 7.37
CA ILE A 18 -12.35 2.64 8.77
C ILE A 18 -13.27 1.44 9.00
N ALA A 19 -14.41 1.35 8.30
CA ALA A 19 -15.19 0.12 8.25
C ALA A 19 -14.48 -0.97 7.42
N LEU A 20 -13.79 -0.60 6.34
CA LEU A 20 -12.86 -1.51 5.65
C LEU A 20 -11.64 -1.83 6.53
N LEU A 21 -11.05 -0.87 7.26
CA LEU A 21 -9.89 -1.09 8.14
C LEU A 21 -10.27 -1.94 9.35
N LEU A 22 -11.49 -1.84 9.90
CA LEU A 22 -11.92 -2.69 11.01
C LEU A 22 -12.34 -4.08 10.53
N PHE A 23 -12.73 -4.23 9.26
CA PHE A 23 -12.89 -5.53 8.61
C PHE A 23 -11.54 -6.13 8.15
N PHE A 24 -10.53 -5.30 7.88
CA PHE A 24 -9.15 -5.72 7.57
C PHE A 24 -8.27 -5.91 8.81
N VAL A 25 -8.52 -5.25 9.94
CA VAL A 25 -7.79 -5.48 11.21
C VAL A 25 -8.23 -6.79 11.88
N SER A 26 -9.33 -7.40 11.42
CA SER A 26 -9.69 -8.78 11.73
C SER A 26 -9.22 -9.80 10.66
N PHE A 27 -8.49 -9.36 9.63
CA PHE A 27 -7.87 -10.23 8.61
C PHE A 27 -6.39 -9.94 8.27
N SER A 28 -5.76 -8.93 8.88
CA SER A 28 -4.39 -8.50 8.60
C SER A 28 -3.29 -9.34 9.26
N ASN A 29 -3.64 -10.47 9.87
CA ASN A 29 -2.67 -11.48 10.28
C ASN A 29 -2.29 -12.46 9.15
N ILE A 30 -2.78 -12.28 7.90
CA ILE A 30 -2.51 -13.24 6.82
C ILE A 30 -1.98 -12.64 5.50
N ILE A 31 -2.07 -11.33 5.21
CA ILE A 31 -1.56 -10.81 3.91
C ILE A 31 -0.98 -9.41 4.06
N ASN A 32 0.34 -9.28 4.24
CA ASN A 32 1.09 -8.06 3.85
C ASN A 32 2.61 -8.28 3.80
N SER A 33 3.07 -9.15 2.89
CA SER A 33 4.50 -9.22 2.51
C SER A 33 4.81 -8.67 1.12
N ASN A 34 3.83 -8.18 0.33
CA ASN A 34 4.02 -8.04 -1.12
C ASN A 34 3.64 -6.69 -1.77
N ILE A 35 3.31 -5.60 -1.05
CA ILE A 35 2.92 -4.34 -1.72
C ILE A 35 3.57 -3.11 -1.06
N ILE A 36 4.90 -3.04 -1.06
CA ILE A 36 5.69 -1.78 -1.09
C ILE A 36 6.96 -2.07 -1.91
N ARG A 37 6.77 -2.32 -3.20
CA ARG A 37 7.82 -2.28 -4.22
C ARG A 37 7.22 -1.48 -5.35
N ASP A 38 7.46 -0.17 -5.37
CA ASP A 38 7.51 0.63 -6.59
C ASP A 38 7.72 2.10 -6.23
N ASN A 39 9.00 2.47 -6.15
CA ASN A 39 9.58 3.67 -6.75
C ASN A 39 10.89 3.99 -6.03
N PHE A 40 11.98 3.33 -6.46
CA PHE A 40 13.37 3.82 -6.57
C PHE A 40 14.29 2.60 -6.81
N GLY A 41 14.50 2.26 -8.09
CA GLY A 41 15.67 1.52 -8.59
C GLY A 41 15.98 0.12 -8.04
N THR A 42 15.05 -0.84 -8.09
CA THR A 42 15.34 -2.26 -7.78
C THR A 42 15.85 -3.01 -9.01
N GLY A 43 17.13 -2.85 -9.33
CA GLY A 43 17.86 -3.74 -10.23
C GLY A 43 18.26 -5.05 -9.55
N LEU A 44 17.29 -5.83 -9.05
CA LEU A 44 17.45 -7.24 -8.67
C LEU A 44 16.13 -7.95 -8.99
N GLY A 45 16.16 -8.75 -10.06
CA GLY A 45 15.04 -9.63 -10.41
C GLY A 45 14.79 -10.63 -9.29
N GLU A 46 13.52 -10.75 -8.89
CA GLU A 46 13.03 -11.86 -8.10
C GLU A 46 13.25 -13.14 -8.91
N ASN A 47 14.34 -13.87 -8.65
CA ASN A 47 14.47 -15.34 -8.83
C ASN A 47 15.89 -15.91 -8.59
N GLU A 48 16.85 -15.19 -8.00
CA GLU A 48 18.15 -15.81 -7.65
C GLU A 48 18.73 -15.30 -6.32
N ILE A 49 18.35 -15.89 -5.18
CA ILE A 49 19.27 -16.13 -4.04
C ILE A 49 18.98 -17.50 -3.39
N PHE A 50 19.79 -18.47 -3.82
CA PHE A 50 20.47 -19.53 -3.09
C PHE A 50 19.99 -20.00 -1.71
N GLN A 51 19.87 -21.33 -1.62
CA GLN A 51 19.75 -22.19 -0.42
C GLN A 51 20.10 -21.52 0.92
N ILE A 52 19.06 -21.38 1.74
CA ILE A 52 19.17 -21.10 3.17
C ILE A 52 19.95 -22.25 3.81
N LYS A 53 21.19 -22.01 4.25
CA LYS A 53 21.88 -22.93 5.15
C LYS A 53 21.20 -22.85 6.51
N THR A 54 20.60 -23.94 6.96
CA THR A 54 20.00 -24.07 8.29
C THR A 54 21.07 -23.83 9.35
N ALA A 55 21.07 -22.64 9.95
CA ALA A 55 21.90 -22.29 11.08
C ALA A 55 21.04 -22.32 12.35
N SER A 56 21.32 -23.32 13.19
CA SER A 56 20.91 -23.36 14.59
C SER A 56 21.21 -22.03 15.30
N PHE A 57 20.50 -21.72 16.38
CA PHE A 57 20.78 -20.57 17.25
C PHE A 57 22.22 -20.62 17.80
N TRP A 58 23.09 -19.70 17.35
CA TRP A 58 24.48 -19.64 17.79
C TRP A 58 24.60 -18.77 19.03
N ASN A 59 25.11 -19.31 20.14
CA ASN A 59 25.43 -18.55 21.34
C ASN A 59 26.93 -18.24 21.36
N LEU A 60 27.31 -17.00 21.05
CA LEU A 60 28.71 -16.56 20.96
C LEU A 60 29.04 -15.52 22.05
N PRO A 61 30.30 -15.43 22.51
CA PRO A 61 30.70 -14.44 23.49
C PRO A 61 30.87 -13.03 22.90
N TYR A 62 31.38 -12.92 21.67
CA TYR A 62 31.70 -11.66 20.98
C TYR A 62 32.07 -11.94 19.51
N ILE A 63 31.71 -11.03 18.59
CA ILE A 63 32.17 -11.04 17.19
C ILE A 63 33.00 -9.79 16.92
N HIS A 64 34.19 -9.97 16.35
CA HIS A 64 35.06 -8.90 15.89
C HIS A 64 35.47 -9.13 14.44
N ILE A 65 35.16 -8.16 13.58
CA ILE A 65 35.61 -8.10 12.20
C ILE A 65 36.41 -6.82 12.01
N ASN A 66 37.62 -6.92 11.50
CA ASN A 66 38.46 -5.77 11.16
C ASN A 66 38.93 -5.93 9.71
N ASP A 67 38.01 -5.66 8.78
CA ASP A 67 38.16 -5.84 7.32
C ASP A 67 38.69 -7.23 6.89
N ASN A 68 38.47 -8.26 7.73
CA ASN A 68 38.96 -9.63 7.53
C ASN A 68 37.81 -10.60 7.22
N TRP A 69 36.81 -10.14 6.46
CA TRP A 69 35.57 -10.87 6.19
C TRP A 69 35.80 -12.21 5.50
N SER A 70 36.65 -12.29 4.46
CA SER A 70 36.90 -13.55 3.75
C SER A 70 37.50 -14.62 4.65
N LEU A 71 38.35 -14.23 5.61
CA LEU A 71 38.88 -15.16 6.59
C LEU A 71 37.79 -15.61 7.57
N THR A 72 36.94 -14.67 8.00
CA THR A 72 35.83 -14.95 8.93
C THR A 72 34.83 -15.92 8.31
N GLU A 73 34.42 -15.69 7.07
CA GLU A 73 33.51 -16.56 6.31
C GLU A 73 34.06 -17.98 6.16
N GLN A 74 35.35 -18.12 5.82
CA GLN A 74 35.99 -19.44 5.72
C GLN A 74 36.13 -20.14 7.07
N THR A 75 36.23 -19.38 8.17
CA THR A 75 36.47 -19.91 9.50
C THR A 75 35.18 -20.33 10.20
N TYR A 76 34.10 -19.57 10.01
CA TYR A 76 32.90 -19.67 10.83
C TYR A 76 31.65 -19.95 10.00
N ALA A 77 30.99 -21.07 10.31
CA ALA A 77 29.78 -21.52 9.62
C ALA A 77 28.56 -20.58 9.77
N TRP A 78 28.61 -19.60 10.69
CA TRP A 78 27.55 -18.60 10.91
C TRP A 78 27.75 -17.32 10.09
N VAL A 79 28.80 -17.25 9.26
CA VAL A 79 28.99 -16.19 8.25
C VAL A 79 28.82 -16.80 6.87
N SER A 80 28.23 -16.05 5.95
CA SER A 80 28.13 -16.42 4.53
C SER A 80 28.39 -15.23 3.63
N GLY A 81 28.47 -15.45 2.32
CA GLY A 81 28.62 -14.40 1.31
C GLY A 81 30.07 -14.12 0.91
N ASN A 82 30.27 -13.15 0.01
CA ASN A 82 31.60 -12.83 -0.52
C ASN A 82 31.92 -11.32 -0.56
N GLY A 83 31.09 -10.49 0.06
CA GLY A 83 31.31 -9.04 0.18
C GLY A 83 30.95 -8.21 -1.04
N THR A 84 30.43 -8.82 -2.11
CA THR A 84 29.94 -8.07 -3.28
C THR A 84 28.52 -7.55 -3.05
N TRP A 85 28.08 -6.54 -3.81
CA TRP A 85 26.72 -6.02 -3.72
C TRP A 85 25.63 -7.10 -3.89
N ASN A 86 25.85 -8.03 -4.83
CA ASN A 86 24.90 -9.12 -5.11
C ASN A 86 25.02 -10.30 -4.12
N ASN A 87 26.11 -10.36 -3.35
CA ASN A 87 26.36 -11.43 -2.39
C ASN A 87 27.14 -10.90 -1.18
N PRO A 88 26.53 -10.01 -0.38
CA PRO A 88 27.19 -9.37 0.75
C PRO A 88 27.57 -10.39 1.81
N TYR A 89 28.55 -10.06 2.66
CA TYR A 89 28.79 -10.88 3.85
C TYR A 89 27.59 -10.83 4.78
N VAL A 90 27.09 -11.96 5.27
CA VAL A 90 25.91 -12.02 6.13
C VAL A 90 26.27 -12.64 7.48
N ILE A 91 25.95 -11.93 8.56
CA ILE A 91 25.88 -12.47 9.93
C ILE A 91 24.41 -12.50 10.34
N GLU A 92 23.88 -13.69 10.59
CA GLU A 92 22.47 -13.85 10.92
C GLU A 92 22.14 -14.92 11.97
N ASN A 93 21.03 -14.71 12.67
CA ASN A 93 20.47 -15.64 13.66
C ASN A 93 21.45 -15.99 14.80
N VAL A 94 22.29 -15.03 15.18
CA VAL A 94 23.25 -15.16 16.30
C VAL A 94 22.68 -14.50 17.55
N THR A 95 22.88 -15.16 18.69
CA THR A 95 22.69 -14.55 20.01
C THR A 95 24.02 -14.37 20.72
N ILE A 96 24.24 -13.16 21.23
CA ILE A 96 25.45 -12.78 21.95
C ILE A 96 25.07 -12.18 23.28
N ASN A 97 25.71 -12.68 24.33
CA ASN A 97 25.72 -12.05 25.63
C ASN A 97 27.17 -11.67 25.96
N ALA A 98 27.49 -10.38 25.83
CA ALA A 98 28.85 -9.88 26.02
C ALA A 98 29.28 -9.78 27.50
N GLN A 99 28.40 -10.14 28.45
CA GLN A 99 28.69 -10.21 29.89
C GLN A 99 29.31 -8.91 30.47
N ASN A 100 28.91 -7.76 29.93
CA ASN A 100 29.40 -6.43 30.26
C ASN A 100 30.92 -6.26 30.06
N SER A 101 31.51 -6.99 29.12
CA SER A 101 32.97 -7.00 28.89
C SER A 101 33.44 -6.28 27.64
N THR A 102 32.65 -6.26 26.56
CA THR A 102 32.94 -5.58 25.29
C THR A 102 31.65 -5.33 24.49
N ASN A 103 31.75 -4.98 23.21
CA ASN A 103 30.62 -4.93 22.25
C ASN A 103 30.04 -6.34 22.04
N CYS A 104 28.84 -6.50 21.49
CA CYS A 104 28.42 -7.82 21.02
C CYS A 104 28.98 -8.12 19.62
N ILE A 105 28.74 -7.22 18.67
CA ILE A 105 29.34 -7.23 17.32
C ILE A 105 30.11 -5.93 17.11
N LEU A 106 31.40 -6.04 16.79
CA LEU A 106 32.24 -4.94 16.35
C LEU A 106 32.74 -5.17 14.93
N ILE A 107 32.42 -4.26 14.02
CA ILE A 107 32.97 -4.21 12.66
C ILE A 107 33.80 -2.94 12.52
N GLU A 108 35.05 -3.10 12.14
CA GLU A 108 36.01 -2.02 11.98
C GLU A 108 36.59 -2.01 10.57
N ASN A 109 36.84 -0.79 10.08
CA ASN A 109 37.58 -0.51 8.85
C ASN A 109 37.01 -1.15 7.58
N SER A 110 35.77 -1.64 7.61
CA SER A 110 35.15 -2.32 6.48
C SER A 110 34.59 -1.30 5.50
N ASN A 111 35.44 -0.91 4.55
CA ASN A 111 35.16 0.19 3.63
C ASN A 111 34.92 -0.24 2.19
N THR A 112 35.17 -1.51 1.86
CA THR A 112 35.10 -2.00 0.48
C THR A 112 33.99 -3.02 0.28
N ASP A 113 33.83 -3.92 1.26
CA ASP A 113 32.85 -4.99 1.25
C ASP A 113 31.44 -4.51 1.63
N TYR A 114 30.44 -5.14 1.04
CA TYR A 114 29.04 -5.04 1.48
C TYR A 114 28.77 -6.11 2.53
N PHE A 115 28.07 -5.74 3.60
CA PHE A 115 27.71 -6.67 4.66
C PHE A 115 26.30 -6.44 5.21
N ILE A 116 25.69 -7.50 5.74
CA ILE A 116 24.37 -7.53 6.35
C ILE A 116 24.48 -8.16 7.74
N LEU A 117 23.98 -7.44 8.75
CA LEU A 117 23.68 -7.97 10.07
C LEU A 117 22.16 -8.12 10.19
N ARG A 118 21.65 -9.35 10.30
CA ARG A 118 20.20 -9.56 10.42
C ARG A 118 19.75 -10.59 11.43
N ASN A 119 18.60 -10.37 12.07
CA ASN A 119 17.98 -11.33 12.99
C ASN A 119 18.88 -11.74 14.16
N ASN A 120 19.74 -10.85 14.65
CA ASN A 120 20.64 -11.14 15.78
C ASN A 120 20.06 -10.60 17.11
N THR A 121 20.36 -11.25 18.23
CA THR A 121 19.99 -10.80 19.59
C THR A 121 21.25 -10.53 20.42
N LEU A 122 21.44 -9.29 20.86
CA LEU A 122 22.72 -8.75 21.29
C LEU A 122 22.55 -7.98 22.61
N VAL A 123 22.97 -8.60 23.71
CA VAL A 123 22.68 -8.11 25.08
C VAL A 123 23.93 -8.00 25.95
N ASN A 124 23.85 -7.15 26.98
CA ASN A 124 24.89 -6.96 27.99
C ASN A 124 26.26 -6.59 27.40
N SER A 125 26.33 -5.69 26.41
CA SER A 125 27.60 -5.04 26.06
C SER A 125 28.14 -4.27 27.26
N SER A 126 29.45 -4.05 27.32
CA SER A 126 30.05 -3.13 28.30
C SER A 126 29.66 -1.69 28.04
N ARG A 127 30.04 -0.83 28.99
CA ARG A 127 30.10 0.62 28.82
C ARG A 127 31.13 1.06 27.80
N GLY A 128 32.29 0.41 27.74
CA GLY A 128 33.43 0.85 26.93
C GLY A 128 34.09 2.14 27.43
N VAL A 129 34.89 2.77 26.57
CA VAL A 129 35.56 4.07 26.81
C VAL A 129 35.07 5.13 25.80
N SER A 130 35.07 6.40 26.22
CA SER A 130 34.60 7.56 25.44
C SER A 130 33.11 7.51 25.08
N TRP A 131 32.77 7.13 23.85
CA TRP A 131 31.40 7.06 23.29
C TRP A 131 30.74 5.69 23.51
N GLY A 132 31.52 4.78 24.11
CA GLY A 132 31.07 3.52 24.64
C GLY A 132 31.11 2.35 23.68
N ASP A 133 30.84 1.18 24.24
CA ASP A 133 30.57 -0.03 23.49
C ASP A 133 29.06 -0.14 23.22
N ALA A 134 28.68 -1.06 22.34
CA ALA A 134 27.30 -1.25 21.93
C ALA A 134 26.95 -2.71 21.66
N GLY A 135 25.65 -3.01 21.54
CA GLY A 135 25.19 -4.26 20.96
C GLY A 135 25.79 -4.44 19.55
N ILE A 136 25.64 -3.43 18.69
CA ILE A 136 26.29 -3.38 17.38
C ILE A 136 27.13 -2.11 17.28
N LYS A 137 28.42 -2.25 16.97
CA LYS A 137 29.31 -1.12 16.72
C LYS A 137 29.96 -1.22 15.34
N LEU A 138 29.76 -0.18 14.53
CA LEU A 138 30.53 0.06 13.32
C LEU A 138 31.55 1.18 13.59
N PHE A 139 32.81 0.94 13.27
CA PHE A 139 33.87 1.93 13.37
C PHE A 139 34.57 2.08 12.02
N ASN A 140 34.63 3.29 11.48
CA ASN A 140 35.26 3.57 10.19
C ASN A 140 34.83 2.61 9.07
N SER A 141 33.52 2.35 8.97
CA SER A 141 32.95 1.35 8.05
C SER A 141 31.80 1.93 7.22
N GLN A 142 31.55 1.34 6.06
CA GLN A 142 30.48 1.77 5.15
C GLN A 142 29.85 0.59 4.42
N ARG A 143 28.70 0.83 3.76
CA ARG A 143 27.98 -0.16 2.95
C ARG A 143 27.42 -1.35 3.76
N GLY A 144 27.23 -1.15 5.05
CA GLY A 144 26.56 -2.08 5.95
C GLY A 144 25.05 -1.91 5.94
N THR A 145 24.33 -3.02 6.03
CA THR A 145 22.90 -3.07 6.35
C THR A 145 22.70 -3.78 7.68
N ILE A 146 22.16 -3.07 8.67
CA ILE A 146 21.80 -3.58 9.98
C ILE A 146 20.27 -3.66 10.00
N ILE A 147 19.71 -4.87 9.93
CA ILE A 147 18.27 -5.06 9.75
C ILE A 147 17.66 -6.09 10.72
N ASN A 148 16.53 -5.76 11.35
CA ASN A 148 15.79 -6.69 12.21
C ASN A 148 16.64 -7.36 13.31
N ASN A 149 17.52 -6.58 13.96
CA ASN A 149 18.29 -7.04 15.11
C ASN A 149 17.67 -6.51 16.41
N ASP A 150 17.82 -7.28 17.49
CA ASP A 150 17.52 -6.85 18.86
C ASP A 150 18.83 -6.54 19.58
N ALA A 151 19.14 -5.25 19.72
CA ALA A 151 20.29 -4.70 20.44
C ALA A 151 19.84 -4.02 21.75
N SER A 152 18.95 -4.68 22.50
CA SER A 152 18.41 -4.18 23.77
C SER A 152 19.24 -4.58 25.00
N PHE A 153 19.01 -3.92 26.12
CA PHE A 153 19.59 -4.26 27.43
C PHE A 153 21.13 -4.26 27.45
N ASN A 154 21.74 -3.31 26.76
CA ASN A 154 23.18 -3.11 26.77
C ASN A 154 23.59 -2.04 27.79
N ASN A 155 24.76 -2.21 28.44
CA ASN A 155 25.31 -1.23 29.38
C ASN A 155 26.07 -0.10 28.65
N GLY A 156 25.65 0.20 27.43
CA GLY A 156 26.23 1.14 26.47
C GLY A 156 25.15 1.54 25.46
N ASN A 157 25.49 1.74 24.20
CA ASN A 157 24.48 2.03 23.16
C ASN A 157 23.83 0.74 22.65
N GLY A 158 22.63 0.82 22.06
CA GLY A 158 22.10 -0.31 21.31
C GLY A 158 22.89 -0.53 20.01
N ILE A 159 22.85 0.48 19.14
CA ILE A 159 23.57 0.52 17.87
C ILE A 159 24.42 1.81 17.80
N LEU A 160 25.70 1.66 17.49
CA LEU A 160 26.65 2.77 17.40
C LEU A 160 27.39 2.75 16.05
N LEU A 161 27.26 3.83 15.29
CA LEU A 161 28.11 4.12 14.13
C LEU A 161 29.07 5.24 14.51
N SER A 162 30.37 4.98 14.39
CA SER A 162 31.43 5.97 14.65
C SER A 162 32.29 6.14 13.40
N ASN A 163 32.33 7.37 12.86
CA ASN A 163 32.94 7.70 11.58
C ASN A 163 32.55 6.71 10.47
N SER A 164 31.30 6.27 10.47
CA SER A 164 30.81 5.20 9.59
C SER A 164 29.71 5.76 8.69
N HIS A 165 29.90 5.64 7.39
CA HIS A 165 29.13 6.38 6.39
C HIS A 165 28.33 5.46 5.48
N ASN A 166 27.28 5.96 4.84
CA ASN A 166 26.58 5.18 3.79
C ASN A 166 26.08 3.81 4.28
N ASN A 167 25.58 3.72 5.52
CA ASN A 167 25.01 2.51 6.10
C ASN A 167 23.50 2.65 6.25
N SER A 168 22.82 1.50 6.34
CA SER A 168 21.38 1.40 6.58
C SER A 168 21.09 0.69 7.90
N ILE A 169 20.29 1.31 8.77
CA ILE A 169 19.82 0.79 10.06
C ILE A 169 18.29 0.71 9.97
N ILE A 170 17.76 -0.50 9.77
CA ILE A 170 16.36 -0.72 9.38
C ILE A 170 15.68 -1.70 10.34
N GLU A 171 14.48 -1.42 10.83
CA GLU A 171 13.66 -2.40 11.58
C GLU A 171 14.33 -3.01 12.83
N ASN A 172 15.32 -2.34 13.43
CA ASN A 172 15.99 -2.83 14.62
C ASN A 172 15.26 -2.41 15.91
N THR A 173 15.43 -3.22 16.94
CA THR A 173 14.96 -2.96 18.30
C THR A 173 16.15 -2.64 19.19
N ALA A 174 16.18 -1.47 19.82
CA ALA A 174 17.26 -1.01 20.68
C ALA A 174 16.69 -0.43 21.98
N LEU A 175 16.16 -1.30 22.85
CA LEU A 175 15.42 -0.91 24.05
C LEU A 175 16.27 -1.00 25.33
N ASN A 176 15.92 -0.20 26.34
CA ASN A 176 16.44 -0.35 27.70
C ASN A 176 17.98 -0.35 27.79
N ASN A 177 18.65 0.40 26.90
CA ASN A 177 20.09 0.57 26.95
C ASN A 177 20.43 1.68 27.95
N SER A 178 21.43 1.43 28.80
CA SER A 178 21.73 2.26 29.97
C SER A 178 23.22 2.33 30.28
N ASP A 179 23.65 3.30 31.09
CA ASP A 179 24.99 3.34 31.69
C ASP A 179 24.86 3.78 33.15
N GLN A 180 25.22 2.90 34.09
CA GLN A 180 25.13 3.16 35.53
C GLN A 180 26.21 4.13 36.06
N LEU A 181 27.15 4.58 35.22
CA LEU A 181 28.32 5.38 35.61
C LEU A 181 28.47 6.70 34.84
N GLY A 182 27.40 7.18 34.20
CA GLY A 182 27.25 8.56 33.73
C GLY A 182 27.74 8.90 32.32
N ALA A 183 27.90 7.95 31.40
CA ALA A 183 27.87 8.27 29.96
C ALA A 183 26.41 8.51 29.50
N SER A 184 26.25 9.01 28.27
CA SER A 184 24.94 9.29 27.66
C SER A 184 24.60 8.27 26.58
N PRO A 185 24.22 7.03 26.94
CA PRO A 185 23.92 6.00 25.96
C PRO A 185 22.64 6.36 25.19
N SER A 186 22.66 6.05 23.90
CA SER A 186 21.50 6.15 23.02
C SER A 186 21.02 4.77 22.60
N GLY A 187 19.75 4.65 22.23
CA GLY A 187 19.29 3.47 21.48
C GLY A 187 20.09 3.32 20.19
N ILE A 188 20.15 4.40 19.40
CA ILE A 188 20.93 4.49 18.16
C ILE A 188 21.77 5.78 18.16
N LEU A 189 23.08 5.66 18.00
CA LEU A 189 24.01 6.79 17.93
C LEU A 189 24.80 6.81 16.61
N LEU A 190 24.72 7.92 15.89
CA LEU A 190 25.52 8.23 14.70
C LEU A 190 26.52 9.34 15.06
N GLN A 191 27.76 8.95 15.31
CA GLN A 191 28.83 9.84 15.70
C GLN A 191 29.80 10.07 14.53
N GLY A 192 29.97 11.32 14.07
CA GLY A 192 30.84 11.62 12.92
C GLY A 192 30.40 10.90 11.65
N SER A 193 29.14 10.48 11.56
CA SER A 193 28.66 9.43 10.67
C SER A 193 27.63 10.00 9.72
N ASN A 194 28.06 10.26 8.49
CA ASN A 194 27.29 10.95 7.45
C ASN A 194 26.62 9.99 6.45
N ASN A 195 25.56 10.47 5.77
CA ASN A 195 24.87 9.77 4.68
C ASN A 195 24.31 8.39 5.08
N ASN A 196 23.88 8.22 6.33
CA ASN A 196 23.25 7.00 6.80
C ASN A 196 21.73 7.09 6.76
N THR A 197 21.07 5.94 6.66
CA THR A 197 19.62 5.79 6.75
C THR A 197 19.24 5.07 8.04
N VAL A 198 18.37 5.68 8.85
CA VAL A 198 17.81 5.14 10.08
C VAL A 198 16.29 5.08 9.92
N ARG A 199 15.74 3.87 9.70
CA ARG A 199 14.34 3.71 9.31
C ARG A 199 13.61 2.57 10.04
N LEU A 200 12.34 2.75 10.39
CA LEU A 200 11.50 1.70 11.03
C LEU A 200 12.08 1.10 12.32
N ASN A 201 13.02 1.78 12.99
CA ASN A 201 13.60 1.25 14.22
C ASN A 201 12.74 1.60 15.43
N ASN A 202 12.78 0.74 16.44
CA ASN A 202 12.25 1.01 17.76
C ASN A 202 13.40 1.28 18.73
N ALA A 203 13.58 2.54 19.10
CA ALA A 203 14.67 2.99 19.96
C ALA A 203 14.15 3.51 21.32
N SER A 204 13.12 2.87 21.90
CA SER A 204 12.43 3.30 23.13
C SER A 204 13.07 2.88 24.46
N ASN A 205 12.68 3.53 25.57
CA ASN A 205 13.08 3.20 26.95
C ASN A 205 14.60 3.24 27.22
N ASN A 206 15.35 4.02 26.45
CA ASN A 206 16.78 4.21 26.67
C ASN A 206 17.03 5.31 27.71
N LEU A 207 18.12 5.17 28.46
CA LEU A 207 18.45 6.05 29.57
C LEU A 207 18.50 7.53 29.14
N ASN A 208 19.28 7.91 28.13
CA ASN A 208 19.37 9.33 27.75
C ASN A 208 18.61 9.65 26.46
N TYR A 209 19.01 9.06 25.34
CA TYR A 209 18.49 9.43 24.03
C TYR A 209 17.93 8.24 23.28
N GLY A 210 16.88 8.46 22.49
CA GLY A 210 16.42 7.45 21.54
C GLY A 210 17.37 7.34 20.36
N ILE A 211 17.42 8.39 19.54
CA ILE A 211 18.28 8.48 18.36
C ILE A 211 19.11 9.77 18.44
N GLN A 212 20.42 9.65 18.35
CA GLN A 212 21.34 10.79 18.42
C GLN A 212 22.23 10.89 17.18
N LEU A 213 22.28 12.08 16.59
CA LEU A 213 23.21 12.49 15.54
C LEU A 213 24.19 13.48 16.17
N TYR A 214 25.47 13.13 16.17
CA TYR A 214 26.54 13.93 16.78
C TYR A 214 27.64 14.16 15.74
N TYR A 215 27.72 15.37 15.19
CA TYR A 215 28.56 15.68 14.02
C TYR A 215 28.26 14.76 12.82
N GLY A 216 26.98 14.47 12.58
CA GLY A 216 26.53 13.58 11.51
C GLY A 216 25.67 14.33 10.51
N ASP A 217 26.16 14.48 9.29
CA ASP A 217 25.49 15.26 8.23
C ASP A 217 24.81 14.36 7.19
N TYR A 218 23.81 14.90 6.49
CA TYR A 218 23.13 14.23 5.37
C TYR A 218 22.50 12.88 5.73
N ASN A 219 22.13 12.66 6.99
CA ASN A 219 21.45 11.45 7.42
C ASN A 219 19.93 11.56 7.24
N LYS A 220 19.30 10.42 7.02
CA LYS A 220 17.83 10.29 6.91
C LYS A 220 17.32 9.46 8.08
N VAL A 221 16.48 10.06 8.93
CA VAL A 221 15.87 9.43 10.11
C VAL A 221 14.36 9.44 9.90
N PHE A 222 13.76 8.31 9.57
CA PHE A 222 12.32 8.29 9.26
C PHE A 222 11.55 7.03 9.66
N GLU A 223 10.25 7.16 9.89
CA GLU A 223 9.37 6.06 10.32
C GLU A 223 9.82 5.36 11.62
N ASN A 224 10.60 6.00 12.49
CA ASN A 224 11.08 5.38 13.73
C ASN A 224 10.12 5.62 14.91
N ILE A 225 10.13 4.70 15.86
CA ILE A 225 9.45 4.81 17.14
C ILE A 225 10.48 5.18 18.20
N VAL A 226 10.27 6.33 18.85
CA VAL A 226 11.17 6.91 19.84
C VAL A 226 10.33 7.33 21.05
N ASP A 227 10.33 6.50 22.10
CA ASP A 227 9.36 6.63 23.18
C ASP A 227 9.94 6.37 24.56
N ASN A 228 9.49 7.16 25.55
CA ASN A 228 9.74 6.96 26.97
C ASN A 228 11.23 7.02 27.38
N HIS A 229 11.92 8.12 27.04
CA HIS A 229 13.32 8.38 27.43
C HIS A 229 13.45 9.24 28.70
N GLU A 230 14.53 9.04 29.48
CA GLU A 230 14.81 9.88 30.67
C GLU A 230 15.32 11.29 30.32
N TYR A 231 15.60 11.57 29.04
CA TYR A 231 15.89 12.93 28.56
C TYR A 231 15.21 13.22 27.22
N TYR A 232 15.89 12.99 26.10
CA TYR A 232 15.46 13.49 24.79
C TYR A 232 15.10 12.35 23.83
N GLY A 233 14.14 12.57 22.94
CA GLY A 233 13.80 11.59 21.91
C GLY A 233 14.86 11.54 20.80
N ILE A 234 14.76 12.46 19.84
CA ILE A 234 15.71 12.59 18.72
C ILE A 234 16.57 13.83 18.92
N VAL A 235 17.89 13.69 18.78
CA VAL A 235 18.84 14.79 19.02
C VAL A 235 19.76 14.98 17.83
N LEU A 236 19.84 16.22 17.33
CA LEU A 236 20.84 16.67 16.35
C LEU A 236 21.78 17.66 17.04
N TYR A 237 23.07 17.31 17.08
CA TYR A 237 24.11 18.13 17.71
C TYR A 237 25.26 18.37 16.74
N HIS A 238 25.47 19.64 16.36
CA HIS A 238 26.37 20.04 15.28
C HIS A 238 26.23 19.20 14.01
N SER A 239 24.98 18.99 13.56
CA SER A 239 24.63 18.03 12.51
C SER A 239 23.77 18.72 11.46
N ASP A 240 24.32 18.89 10.27
CA ASP A 240 23.72 19.71 9.21
C ASP A 240 23.06 18.85 8.12
N ASN A 241 22.11 19.43 7.40
CA ASN A 241 21.51 18.84 6.19
C ASN A 241 20.85 17.46 6.42
N ASN A 242 20.32 17.20 7.61
CA ASN A 242 19.62 15.96 7.93
C ASN A 242 18.12 16.07 7.68
N MET A 243 17.50 14.93 7.40
CA MET A 243 16.05 14.80 7.23
C MET A 243 15.48 13.91 8.33
N VAL A 244 14.57 14.46 9.13
CA VAL A 244 13.83 13.77 10.19
C VAL A 244 12.36 13.75 9.78
N LYS A 245 11.88 12.61 9.29
CA LYS A 245 10.56 12.50 8.64
C LYS A 245 9.68 11.40 9.20
N GLU A 246 8.37 11.58 9.34
CA GLU A 246 7.42 10.49 9.70
C GLU A 246 7.78 9.72 10.99
N ASN A 247 8.50 10.33 11.93
CA ASN A 247 8.85 9.67 13.19
C ASN A 247 7.75 9.85 14.24
N ASN A 248 7.60 8.86 15.10
CA ASN A 248 6.71 8.90 16.24
C ASN A 248 7.52 9.12 17.52
N VAL A 249 7.46 10.32 18.09
CA VAL A 249 8.32 10.75 19.20
C VAL A 249 7.47 11.13 20.42
N SER A 250 7.51 10.33 21.49
CA SER A 250 6.59 10.53 22.61
C SER A 250 7.11 10.19 24.00
N ARG A 251 6.44 10.73 25.03
CA ARG A 251 6.64 10.38 26.45
C ARG A 251 8.07 10.55 26.95
N ASN A 252 8.83 11.45 26.35
CA ASN A 252 10.17 11.79 26.82
C ASN A 252 10.06 12.79 27.97
N THR A 253 10.88 12.63 28.99
CA THR A 253 10.84 13.47 30.22
C THR A 253 11.35 14.91 30.03
N ASP A 254 11.84 15.24 28.83
CA ASP A 254 12.17 16.62 28.45
C ASP A 254 11.74 16.88 26.98
N LYS A 255 12.68 17.09 26.04
CA LYS A 255 12.33 17.41 24.64
C LYS A 255 12.02 16.16 23.81
N GLY A 256 10.99 16.25 22.96
CA GLY A 256 10.76 15.25 21.91
C GLY A 256 11.90 15.25 20.90
N ILE A 257 12.06 16.35 20.16
CA ILE A 257 13.14 16.54 19.19
C ILE A 257 13.96 17.77 19.59
N LEU A 258 15.28 17.63 19.68
CA LEU A 258 16.21 18.71 20.00
C LEU A 258 17.19 18.96 18.85
N VAL A 259 17.24 20.20 18.37
CA VAL A 259 18.23 20.70 17.42
C VAL A 259 19.14 21.67 18.16
N PHE A 260 20.42 21.30 18.28
CA PHE A 260 21.35 22.00 19.14
C PHE A 260 22.69 22.29 18.46
N GLY A 261 23.27 23.45 18.78
CA GLY A 261 24.53 23.89 18.19
C GLY A 261 24.33 24.41 16.75
N SER A 262 25.44 24.52 16.02
CA SER A 262 25.44 24.77 14.58
C SER A 262 24.93 23.51 13.87
N SER A 263 23.63 23.29 13.91
CA SER A 263 22.90 22.21 13.22
C SER A 263 21.95 22.88 12.23
N ASP A 264 22.47 23.16 11.06
CA ASP A 264 21.86 24.03 10.05
C ASP A 264 21.21 23.21 8.92
N TYR A 265 20.23 23.82 8.24
CA TYR A 265 19.59 23.22 7.05
C TYR A 265 18.93 21.85 7.27
N ASN A 266 18.43 21.57 8.47
CA ASN A 266 17.71 20.31 8.73
C ASN A 266 16.21 20.45 8.40
N LEU A 267 15.62 19.36 7.93
CA LEU A 267 14.20 19.25 7.59
C LEU A 267 13.49 18.32 8.59
N PHE A 268 12.43 18.81 9.22
CA PHE A 268 11.53 18.06 10.10
C PHE A 268 10.15 18.03 9.45
N GLU A 269 9.79 16.89 8.87
CA GLU A 269 8.58 16.75 8.04
C GLU A 269 7.69 15.60 8.52
N ASP A 270 6.36 15.76 8.54
CA ASP A 270 5.41 14.66 8.79
C ASP A 270 5.61 13.92 10.14
N ASN A 271 6.30 14.49 11.13
CA ASN A 271 6.53 13.82 12.40
C ASN A 271 5.33 13.99 13.35
N ARG A 272 5.09 12.98 14.18
CA ARG A 272 4.15 13.04 15.30
C ARG A 272 4.92 13.17 16.60
N VAL A 273 4.81 14.33 17.26
CA VAL A 273 5.60 14.64 18.48
C VAL A 273 4.68 14.99 19.63
N PHE A 274 4.54 14.10 20.61
CA PHE A 274 3.47 14.26 21.59
C PHE A 274 3.74 13.70 22.98
N SER A 275 3.01 14.23 23.98
CA SER A 275 3.09 13.77 25.38
C SER A 275 4.50 13.79 25.95
N ASN A 276 5.38 14.71 25.52
CA ASN A 276 6.69 14.92 26.13
C ASN A 276 6.56 15.93 27.28
N ASP A 277 7.27 15.73 28.39
CA ASP A 277 7.15 16.60 29.57
C ASP A 277 7.68 18.02 29.32
N GLY A 278 8.62 18.18 28.36
CA GLY A 278 9.19 19.44 27.94
C GLY A 278 8.62 19.96 26.61
N TYR A 279 9.51 20.41 25.72
CA TYR A 279 9.15 20.92 24.39
C TYR A 279 8.89 19.77 23.40
N GLY A 280 7.98 19.97 22.44
CA GLY A 280 7.81 19.06 21.31
C GLY A 280 9.07 19.06 20.44
N ILE A 281 9.27 20.12 19.67
CA ILE A 281 10.47 20.37 18.84
C ILE A 281 11.15 21.65 19.32
N ASP A 282 12.41 21.55 19.74
CA ASP A 282 13.20 22.64 20.30
C ASP A 282 14.45 22.89 19.46
N VAL A 283 14.53 24.06 18.81
CA VAL A 283 15.69 24.50 18.03
C VAL A 283 16.39 25.59 18.81
N ARG A 284 17.54 25.27 19.42
CA ARG A 284 18.21 26.21 20.31
C ARG A 284 19.73 26.13 20.40
N TYR A 285 20.32 27.22 20.91
CA TYR A 285 21.67 27.23 21.47
C TYR A 285 21.73 27.92 22.83
N TRP A 286 22.90 27.87 23.49
CA TRP A 286 23.12 28.52 24.79
C TRP A 286 23.16 30.05 24.70
N ASP A 287 23.59 30.57 23.55
CA ASP A 287 23.69 32.00 23.24
C ASP A 287 23.63 32.24 21.72
N SER A 288 23.87 33.47 21.29
CA SER A 288 23.89 33.84 19.87
C SER A 288 25.24 33.59 19.16
N SER A 289 26.20 32.89 19.77
CA SER A 289 27.53 32.71 19.19
C SER A 289 27.60 31.67 18.07
N THR A 290 26.81 30.59 18.16
CA THR A 290 26.68 29.57 17.11
C THR A 290 25.21 29.10 17.01
N PRO A 291 24.31 30.01 16.58
CA PRO A 291 22.88 29.70 16.54
C PRO A 291 22.57 28.68 15.44
N PRO A 292 21.61 27.76 15.64
CA PRO A 292 21.07 26.95 14.55
C PRO A 292 20.28 27.82 13.57
N THR A 293 20.53 27.60 12.29
CA THR A 293 19.99 28.42 11.20
C THR A 293 19.40 27.60 10.06
N PHE A 294 18.42 28.19 9.37
CA PHE A 294 17.83 27.62 8.17
C PHE A 294 17.19 26.23 8.35
N ASN A 295 16.73 25.91 9.57
CA ASN A 295 15.97 24.68 9.81
C ASN A 295 14.49 24.88 9.43
N THR A 296 13.88 23.84 8.86
CA THR A 296 12.49 23.85 8.40
C THR A 296 11.68 22.79 9.13
N ILE A 297 10.60 23.20 9.79
CA ILE A 297 9.64 22.35 10.48
C ILE A 297 8.31 22.44 9.73
N ILE A 298 7.94 21.39 8.99
CA ILE A 298 6.79 21.43 8.08
C ILE A 298 5.87 20.21 8.21
N ASN A 299 4.55 20.40 8.15
CA ASN A 299 3.57 19.31 8.13
C ASN A 299 3.65 18.34 9.32
N ASN A 300 4.07 18.80 10.50
CA ASN A 300 4.15 17.96 11.71
C ASN A 300 2.86 18.07 12.53
N VAL A 301 2.55 17.02 13.29
CA VAL A 301 1.44 17.00 14.26
C VAL A 301 2.02 16.97 15.68
N ILE A 302 1.86 18.06 16.43
CA ILE A 302 2.60 18.31 17.68
C ILE A 302 1.63 18.64 18.81
N TYR A 303 1.49 17.76 19.80
CA TYR A 303 0.43 17.93 20.79
C TYR A 303 0.68 17.33 22.17
N ASP A 304 -0.09 17.79 23.17
CA ASP A 304 -0.03 17.33 24.56
C ASP A 304 1.39 17.40 25.18
N ASN A 305 2.27 18.31 24.73
CA ASN A 305 3.60 18.49 25.34
C ASN A 305 3.53 19.50 26.50
N GLY A 306 4.35 19.30 27.53
CA GLY A 306 4.29 20.07 28.78
C GLY A 306 4.70 21.53 28.64
N LEU A 307 5.54 21.87 27.65
CA LEU A 307 5.95 23.24 27.31
C LEU A 307 5.43 23.65 25.93
N SER A 308 6.27 24.23 25.08
CA SER A 308 5.85 24.64 23.74
C SER A 308 5.83 23.46 22.77
N GLY A 309 4.89 23.45 21.82
CA GLY A 309 4.90 22.52 20.69
C GLY A 309 6.18 22.70 19.87
N ILE A 310 6.42 23.93 19.39
CA ILE A 310 7.67 24.33 18.75
C ILE A 310 8.32 25.47 19.55
N ASN A 311 9.64 25.43 19.70
CA ASN A 311 10.43 26.52 20.28
C ASN A 311 11.61 26.90 19.38
N PHE A 312 11.70 28.17 19.00
CA PHE A 312 12.88 28.78 18.39
C PHE A 312 13.63 29.63 19.42
N GLY A 313 14.69 29.07 20.01
CA GLY A 313 15.51 29.71 21.05
C GLY A 313 16.89 30.14 20.54
N PHE A 314 17.17 31.43 20.37
CA PHE A 314 18.42 31.94 19.76
C PHE A 314 18.66 31.53 18.29
N GLY A 315 17.70 30.88 17.61
CA GLY A 315 17.85 30.47 16.21
C GLY A 315 17.71 31.65 15.23
N VAL A 316 18.24 31.52 14.01
CA VAL A 316 18.13 32.57 12.97
C VAL A 316 17.68 31.98 11.62
N ASN A 317 16.77 32.65 10.91
CA ASN A 317 16.26 32.23 9.60
C ASN A 317 15.59 30.83 9.61
N ASN A 318 14.88 30.45 10.67
CA ASN A 318 14.18 29.17 10.71
C ASN A 318 12.75 29.32 10.17
N THR A 319 12.15 28.22 9.70
CA THR A 319 10.80 28.20 9.14
C THR A 319 9.93 27.18 9.86
N ALA A 320 8.69 27.56 10.21
CA ALA A 320 7.65 26.65 10.66
C ALA A 320 6.39 26.83 9.79
N ALA A 321 5.95 25.77 9.12
CA ALA A 321 4.78 25.86 8.24
C ALA A 321 3.90 24.61 8.19
N LEU A 322 2.61 24.74 7.88
CA LEU A 322 1.71 23.60 7.68
C LEU A 322 1.59 22.65 8.88
N ASN A 323 2.01 23.06 10.09
CA ASN A 323 1.98 22.19 11.26
C ASN A 323 0.63 22.27 11.96
N GLU A 324 0.16 21.15 12.51
CA GLU A 324 -0.99 21.05 13.40
C GLU A 324 -0.49 21.00 14.85
N ILE A 325 -0.78 22.03 15.66
CA ILE A 325 -0.19 22.21 17.00
C ILE A 325 -1.26 22.50 18.06
N TYR A 326 -1.46 21.57 19.00
CA TYR A 326 -2.55 21.71 19.98
C TYR A 326 -2.29 21.12 21.36
N ASN A 327 -3.03 21.58 22.38
CA ASN A 327 -2.93 21.15 23.78
C ASN A 327 -1.51 21.29 24.39
N ASN A 328 -0.73 22.27 23.96
CA ASN A 328 0.56 22.60 24.56
C ASN A 328 0.43 23.86 25.43
N SER A 329 1.45 24.15 26.26
CA SER A 329 1.51 25.43 26.98
C SER A 329 1.61 26.61 26.00
N VAL A 330 2.43 26.46 24.96
CA VAL A 330 2.50 27.41 23.85
C VAL A 330 2.49 26.60 22.55
N GLY A 331 1.75 27.02 21.52
CA GLY A 331 1.84 26.39 20.21
C GLY A 331 3.25 26.57 19.63
N ILE A 332 3.62 27.82 19.33
CA ILE A 332 4.96 28.20 18.86
C ILE A 332 5.54 29.33 19.72
N ALA A 333 6.72 29.10 20.31
CA ALA A 333 7.48 30.10 21.06
C ALA A 333 8.70 30.62 20.27
N ILE A 334 8.95 31.93 20.34
CA ILE A 334 10.07 32.60 19.69
C ILE A 334 10.85 33.42 20.73
N SER A 335 11.98 32.89 21.18
CA SER A 335 12.80 33.46 22.25
C SER A 335 14.20 33.80 21.75
N ASP A 336 14.57 35.08 21.75
CA ASP A 336 15.85 35.59 21.21
C ASP A 336 16.15 35.13 19.76
N SER A 337 15.11 34.82 18.97
CA SER A 337 15.23 34.30 17.60
C SER A 337 14.88 35.36 16.56
N ASN A 338 15.60 35.35 15.43
CA ASN A 338 15.55 36.42 14.45
C ASN A 338 15.32 35.93 13.02
N ASN A 339 14.63 36.74 12.22
CA ASN A 339 14.39 36.50 10.78
C ASN A 339 13.68 35.17 10.47
N SER A 340 12.95 34.60 11.42
CA SER A 340 12.21 33.35 11.22
C SER A 340 10.86 33.62 10.54
N ILE A 341 10.37 32.65 9.77
CA ILE A 341 9.09 32.73 9.06
C ILE A 341 8.14 31.65 9.59
N ILE A 342 6.97 32.06 10.05
CA ILE A 342 5.94 31.17 10.59
C ILE A 342 4.69 31.34 9.76
N TYR A 343 4.28 30.34 8.98
CA TYR A 343 3.12 30.52 8.12
C TYR A 343 2.27 29.28 7.92
N ASP A 344 0.97 29.47 7.72
CA ASP A 344 0.04 28.39 7.39
C ASP A 344 0.04 27.24 8.41
N ASN A 345 0.21 27.54 9.70
CA ASN A 345 0.11 26.55 10.78
C ASN A 345 -1.30 26.57 11.40
N GLU A 346 -1.85 25.42 11.73
CA GLU A 346 -3.09 25.27 12.49
C GLU A 346 -2.76 25.14 13.99
N ILE A 347 -3.07 26.17 14.78
CA ILE A 347 -2.62 26.27 16.18
C ILE A 347 -3.82 26.52 17.08
N PHE A 348 -4.20 25.51 17.87
CA PHE A 348 -5.44 25.55 18.64
C PHE A 348 -5.38 24.85 20.00
N ASP A 349 -6.30 25.19 20.90
CA ASP A 349 -6.40 24.59 22.25
C ASP A 349 -5.09 24.68 23.09
N ASN A 350 -4.20 25.62 22.80
CA ASN A 350 -3.01 25.90 23.60
C ASN A 350 -3.28 27.02 24.63
N VAL A 351 -2.40 27.20 25.63
CA VAL A 351 -2.52 28.39 26.51
C VAL A 351 -2.17 29.65 25.72
N PHE A 352 -1.04 29.65 25.00
CA PHE A 352 -0.73 30.64 23.98
C PHE A 352 -0.64 29.99 22.60
N GLY A 353 -1.21 30.62 21.57
CA GLY A 353 -1.05 30.17 20.18
C GLY A 353 0.38 30.39 19.71
N ILE A 354 0.73 31.64 19.44
CA ILE A 354 2.11 32.06 19.14
C ILE A 354 2.58 33.10 20.15
N ASP A 355 3.76 32.90 20.73
CA ASP A 355 4.33 33.77 21.76
C ASP A 355 5.77 34.20 21.42
N ILE A 356 5.94 35.51 21.16
CA ILE A 356 7.25 36.16 21.08
C ILE A 356 7.54 36.79 22.44
N ASP A 357 8.33 36.10 23.25
CA ASP A 357 8.36 36.31 24.70
C ASP A 357 9.19 37.54 25.13
N ASN A 358 10.17 37.96 24.33
CA ASN A 358 11.16 38.95 24.73
C ASN A 358 11.65 39.86 23.58
N SER A 359 12.31 40.97 23.96
CA SER A 359 12.78 42.01 23.04
C SER A 359 14.00 41.63 22.19
N GLY A 360 14.64 40.48 22.47
CA GLY A 360 15.75 39.94 21.69
C GLY A 360 15.29 39.26 20.40
N SER A 361 14.00 38.91 20.29
CA SER A 361 13.40 38.33 19.09
C SER A 361 13.01 39.43 18.09
N THR A 362 13.63 39.44 16.91
CA THR A 362 13.48 40.53 15.93
C THR A 362 13.29 40.10 14.48
N ASN A 363 12.54 40.91 13.73
CA ASN A 363 12.33 40.75 12.28
C ASN A 363 11.74 39.39 11.87
N ASN A 364 10.92 38.77 12.73
CA ASN A 364 10.20 37.55 12.37
C ASN A 364 8.90 37.89 11.61
N THR A 365 8.50 37.05 10.67
CA THR A 365 7.30 37.26 9.84
C THR A 365 6.31 36.12 10.00
N LEU A 366 5.07 36.46 10.36
CA LEU A 366 4.01 35.52 10.71
C LEU A 366 2.75 35.81 9.90
N TYR A 367 2.29 34.88 9.06
CA TYR A 367 1.11 35.08 8.19
C TYR A 367 0.42 33.76 7.87
N LEU A 368 -0.85 33.77 7.47
CA LEU A 368 -1.66 32.57 7.16
C LEU A 368 -1.82 31.57 8.30
N ASN A 369 -1.39 31.86 9.54
CA ASN A 369 -1.58 30.93 10.64
C ASN A 369 -3.04 30.97 11.13
N TYR A 370 -3.61 29.81 11.42
CA TYR A 370 -4.97 29.65 11.94
C TYR A 370 -4.92 29.49 13.46
N LEU A 371 -5.20 30.57 14.18
CA LEU A 371 -5.08 30.67 15.63
C LEU A 371 -6.47 30.69 16.27
N PHE A 372 -6.93 29.59 16.86
CA PHE A 372 -8.28 29.52 17.44
C PHE A 372 -8.34 28.69 18.71
N ASN A 373 -9.32 28.96 19.58
CA ASN A 373 -9.51 28.29 20.89
C ASN A 373 -8.29 28.28 21.83
N ASN A 374 -7.23 29.03 21.52
CA ASN A 374 -6.15 29.25 22.48
C ASN A 374 -6.64 30.20 23.59
N THR A 375 -6.09 30.08 24.79
CA THR A 375 -6.41 31.06 25.86
C THR A 375 -5.96 32.47 25.47
N ASN A 376 -4.87 32.56 24.70
CA ASN A 376 -4.42 33.77 24.01
C ASN A 376 -3.85 33.37 22.64
N ASN A 377 -4.40 33.90 21.55
CA ASN A 377 -3.97 33.53 20.20
C ASN A 377 -2.56 34.07 19.84
N GLY A 378 -2.17 35.25 20.34
CA GLY A 378 -0.91 35.87 19.96
C GLY A 378 -0.37 36.86 20.98
N ARG A 379 0.94 36.77 21.27
CA ARG A 379 1.67 37.76 22.07
C ARG A 379 2.98 38.17 21.40
N ASP A 380 3.27 39.47 21.40
CA ASP A 380 4.49 40.06 20.85
C ASP A 380 5.16 41.05 21.81
N ASN A 381 6.27 40.62 22.41
CA ASN A 381 7.18 41.46 23.19
C ASN A 381 8.50 41.75 22.47
N GLY A 382 8.60 41.37 21.19
CA GLY A 382 9.80 41.52 20.36
C GLY A 382 9.94 42.90 19.73
N VAL A 383 10.80 42.98 18.71
CA VAL A 383 11.08 44.22 17.97
C VAL A 383 11.02 43.99 16.46
N ASN A 384 10.29 44.83 15.73
CA ASN A 384 10.17 44.78 14.26
C ASN A 384 9.65 43.43 13.71
N ASN A 385 8.87 42.67 14.47
CA ASN A 385 8.16 41.51 13.92
C ASN A 385 6.96 41.97 13.08
N THR A 386 6.53 41.15 12.11
CA THR A 386 5.35 41.41 11.29
C THR A 386 4.37 40.25 11.39
N TRP A 387 3.08 40.56 11.57
CA TRP A 387 2.00 39.58 11.65
C TRP A 387 1.16 39.54 10.37
N ASP A 388 1.77 39.95 9.26
CA ASP A 388 1.27 39.85 7.89
C ASP A 388 2.47 39.82 6.92
N ASN A 389 2.21 39.47 5.65
CA ASN A 389 3.21 39.53 4.57
C ASN A 389 2.96 40.69 3.58
N GLY A 390 2.09 41.64 3.91
CA GLY A 390 1.65 42.73 3.04
C GLY A 390 0.59 42.35 2.00
N ILE A 391 0.22 41.07 1.89
CA ILE A 391 -0.87 40.56 1.05
C ILE A 391 -1.97 39.95 1.93
N ILE A 392 -1.59 39.22 2.98
CA ILE A 392 -2.50 38.52 3.90
C ILE A 392 -1.86 38.39 5.29
N GLY A 393 -2.70 38.42 6.31
CA GLY A 393 -2.40 38.23 7.72
C GLY A 393 -2.71 36.82 8.19
N ASN A 394 -3.06 36.68 9.46
CA ASN A 394 -3.40 35.43 10.13
C ASN A 394 -4.91 35.34 10.39
N TYR A 395 -5.43 34.13 10.57
CA TYR A 395 -6.78 33.93 11.07
C TYR A 395 -6.77 33.92 12.60
N TRP A 396 -7.70 34.66 13.20
CA TRP A 396 -7.83 34.75 14.65
C TRP A 396 -9.25 34.37 15.07
N GLY A 397 -9.38 33.31 15.86
CA GLY A 397 -10.67 32.84 16.38
C GLY A 397 -11.34 33.81 17.36
N ASP A 398 -10.63 34.85 17.81
CA ASP A 398 -11.14 35.96 18.61
C ASP A 398 -11.20 37.28 17.83
N TYR A 399 -11.04 37.26 16.50
CA TYR A 399 -11.25 38.43 15.66
C TYR A 399 -12.72 38.84 15.67
N SER A 400 -12.97 40.14 15.84
CA SER A 400 -14.31 40.71 15.91
C SER A 400 -14.49 41.90 14.95
N GLY A 401 -13.70 41.94 13.87
CA GLY A 401 -13.80 42.96 12.84
C GLY A 401 -15.02 42.79 11.93
N ALA A 402 -14.89 43.24 10.69
CA ALA A 402 -15.84 43.04 9.61
C ALA A 402 -15.06 42.92 8.29
N ASP A 403 -15.69 42.32 7.30
CA ASP A 403 -15.26 42.27 5.91
C ASP A 403 -16.40 42.91 5.10
N ASP A 404 -16.37 44.23 4.94
CA ASP A 404 -17.46 44.99 4.34
C ASP A 404 -17.53 44.80 2.80
N ASP A 405 -16.46 44.30 2.18
CA ASP A 405 -16.38 44.06 0.73
C ASP A 405 -16.36 42.57 0.30
N ASP A 406 -16.57 41.66 1.26
CA ASP A 406 -16.66 40.20 1.13
C ASP A 406 -15.45 39.60 0.36
N ASP A 407 -14.25 40.18 0.54
CA ASP A 407 -13.04 39.69 -0.13
C ASP A 407 -12.25 38.66 0.69
N GLY A 408 -12.72 38.36 1.91
CA GLY A 408 -12.18 37.40 2.86
C GLY A 408 -11.09 37.96 3.77
N ILE A 409 -10.87 39.27 3.73
CA ILE A 409 -9.91 39.98 4.57
C ILE A 409 -10.67 40.95 5.49
N GLY A 410 -10.31 40.96 6.76
CA GLY A 410 -10.87 41.90 7.71
C GLY A 410 -10.41 43.34 7.46
N ASP A 411 -11.35 44.27 7.36
CA ASP A 411 -11.11 45.70 7.15
C ASP A 411 -10.50 46.43 8.36
N ILE A 412 -10.49 45.77 9.52
CA ILE A 412 -10.00 46.33 10.78
C ILE A 412 -8.75 45.55 11.24
N PRO A 413 -7.59 46.19 11.43
CA PRO A 413 -6.41 45.49 11.97
C PRO A 413 -6.69 44.78 13.30
N HIS A 414 -6.17 43.56 13.47
CA HIS A 414 -6.21 42.82 14.72
C HIS A 414 -4.99 43.18 15.59
N ASN A 415 -5.22 43.62 16.82
CA ASN A 415 -4.14 44.05 17.73
C ASN A 415 -3.50 42.85 18.43
N ILE A 416 -2.17 42.77 18.40
CA ILE A 416 -1.43 41.71 19.09
C ILE A 416 -1.07 42.16 20.51
N LEU A 417 -1.37 41.33 21.50
CA LEU A 417 -1.06 41.63 22.89
C LEU A 417 0.46 41.66 23.12
N GLY A 418 0.94 42.49 24.05
CA GLY A 418 2.37 42.52 24.44
C GLY A 418 2.99 43.91 24.40
N SER A 419 4.28 44.01 24.75
CA SER A 419 4.98 45.29 24.86
C SER A 419 5.34 45.93 23.53
N ALA A 420 5.30 45.18 22.41
CA ALA A 420 5.61 45.70 21.08
C ALA A 420 4.50 46.61 20.51
N ASN A 421 3.26 46.49 21.01
CA ASN A 421 2.06 47.14 20.46
C ASN A 421 1.90 46.92 18.94
N ASN A 422 2.09 45.66 18.51
CA ASN A 422 2.03 45.28 17.10
C ASN A 422 0.58 44.98 16.66
N ASN A 423 0.36 44.92 15.35
CA ASN A 423 -0.93 44.50 14.78
C ASN A 423 -0.74 43.65 13.52
N ASP A 424 -1.70 42.76 13.31
CA ASP A 424 -1.97 42.16 12.01
C ASP A 424 -2.88 43.12 11.24
N LYS A 425 -2.39 43.66 10.11
CA LYS A 425 -3.11 44.68 9.34
C LYS A 425 -4.09 44.12 8.34
N ILE A 426 -3.98 42.83 8.03
CA ILE A 426 -4.71 42.18 6.95
C ILE A 426 -5.26 40.84 7.46
N PRO A 427 -5.96 40.82 8.63
CA PRO A 427 -6.39 39.58 9.25
C PRO A 427 -7.34 38.81 8.33
N ILE A 428 -7.28 37.49 8.36
CA ILE A 428 -8.18 36.63 7.58
C ILE A 428 -9.57 36.71 8.21
N TRP A 429 -10.57 37.03 7.40
CA TRP A 429 -11.98 36.94 7.77
C TRP A 429 -12.56 35.64 7.22
N ASP A 430 -12.60 34.60 8.06
CA ASP A 430 -13.25 33.33 7.72
C ASP A 430 -14.62 33.26 8.39
N ASP A 431 -15.62 33.90 7.78
CA ASP A 431 -17.04 33.62 8.05
C ASP A 431 -17.62 32.56 7.10
N GLY A 432 -16.76 31.92 6.29
CA GLY A 432 -17.14 31.08 5.17
C GLY A 432 -18.02 31.85 4.17
N PHE A 433 -17.42 32.68 3.31
CA PHE A 433 -18.08 33.45 2.23
C PHE A 433 -19.61 33.55 2.35
N ASN A 434 -20.10 34.54 3.11
CA ASN A 434 -21.50 34.63 3.51
C ASN A 434 -22.46 35.18 2.42
N GLY A 435 -22.49 34.54 1.26
CA GLY A 435 -23.64 34.56 0.36
C GLY A 435 -23.83 35.80 -0.50
N SER A 436 -22.76 36.39 -1.01
CA SER A 436 -22.84 37.28 -2.16
C SER A 436 -22.83 36.45 -3.45
N VAL A 437 -23.79 36.68 -4.35
CA VAL A 437 -23.80 35.99 -5.66
C VAL A 437 -22.55 36.34 -6.46
N ILE A 438 -21.94 35.35 -7.12
CA ILE A 438 -20.75 35.56 -7.93
C ILE A 438 -21.18 35.80 -9.37
N ILE A 439 -20.89 37.00 -9.88
CA ILE A 439 -21.12 37.34 -11.29
C ILE A 439 -19.79 37.77 -11.90
N ILE A 440 -19.31 36.99 -12.87
CA ILE A 440 -18.10 37.30 -13.64
C ILE A 440 -18.52 37.54 -15.09
N ASP A 441 -18.28 38.75 -15.58
CA ASP A 441 -18.59 39.15 -16.95
C ASP A 441 -17.37 39.85 -17.55
N ASP A 442 -16.78 39.22 -18.56
CA ASP A 442 -15.58 39.71 -19.26
C ASP A 442 -15.82 41.04 -20.00
N THR A 443 -17.07 41.48 -20.14
CA THR A 443 -17.44 42.78 -20.70
C THR A 443 -17.61 43.89 -19.66
N SER A 444 -17.50 43.56 -18.36
CA SER A 444 -17.72 44.47 -17.23
C SER A 444 -16.45 44.73 -16.41
N SER A 445 -16.55 45.56 -15.35
CA SER A 445 -15.50 45.71 -14.35
C SER A 445 -15.31 44.46 -13.48
N ASN A 446 -16.34 43.64 -13.34
CA ASN A 446 -16.32 42.39 -12.57
C ASN A 446 -15.92 41.24 -13.51
N ASN A 447 -14.73 41.34 -14.10
CA ASN A 447 -14.17 40.34 -15.00
C ASN A 447 -13.19 39.42 -14.25
N TRP A 448 -12.51 38.51 -14.96
CA TRP A 448 -11.55 37.60 -14.34
C TRP A 448 -10.33 38.28 -13.69
N GLU A 449 -9.90 39.47 -14.13
CA GLU A 449 -8.82 40.23 -13.46
C GLU A 449 -9.27 40.84 -12.13
N TRP A 450 -10.57 41.12 -12.00
CA TRP A 450 -11.19 41.42 -10.71
C TRP A 450 -11.27 40.15 -9.87
N ALA A 451 -11.80 39.06 -10.43
CA ALA A 451 -12.03 37.81 -9.71
C ALA A 451 -10.73 37.22 -9.12
N LYS A 452 -9.60 37.20 -9.86
CA LYS A 452 -8.32 36.64 -9.38
C LYS A 452 -7.75 37.32 -8.14
N LYS A 453 -8.24 38.51 -7.78
CA LYS A 453 -7.79 39.23 -6.58
C LYS A 453 -8.49 38.76 -5.32
N ARG A 454 -9.46 37.85 -5.43
CA ARG A 454 -10.29 37.39 -4.31
C ARG A 454 -9.72 36.07 -3.84
N ILE A 455 -9.75 35.84 -2.53
CA ILE A 455 -9.13 34.66 -1.93
C ILE A 455 -9.75 33.34 -2.42
N TRP A 456 -10.98 33.39 -2.94
CA TRP A 456 -11.72 32.23 -3.46
C TRP A 456 -11.49 31.94 -4.94
N VAL A 457 -10.61 32.69 -5.63
CA VAL A 457 -10.21 32.42 -7.02
C VAL A 457 -8.72 32.18 -7.12
N GLU A 458 -8.36 31.02 -7.66
CA GLU A 458 -6.96 30.68 -8.00
C GLU A 458 -6.77 30.58 -9.51
N GLY A 459 -5.51 30.51 -9.94
CA GLY A 459 -5.11 30.24 -11.33
C GLY A 459 -5.05 31.46 -12.26
N LEU A 460 -4.64 31.20 -13.51
CA LEU A 460 -4.34 32.25 -14.51
C LEU A 460 -5.30 32.29 -15.71
N GLY A 461 -6.31 31.43 -15.75
CA GLY A 461 -7.31 31.39 -16.83
C GLY A 461 -6.81 30.78 -18.15
N THR A 462 -5.73 29.99 -18.10
CA THR A 462 -5.14 29.32 -19.25
C THR A 462 -5.48 27.83 -19.26
N VAL A 463 -5.27 27.13 -20.38
CA VAL A 463 -5.55 25.68 -20.46
C VAL A 463 -4.80 24.85 -19.42
N ASN A 464 -3.56 25.24 -19.08
CA ASN A 464 -2.71 24.53 -18.13
C ASN A 464 -2.87 25.04 -16.69
N ASP A 465 -3.53 26.18 -16.54
CA ASP A 465 -3.70 26.87 -15.26
C ASP A 465 -5.02 27.66 -15.31
N PRO A 466 -6.17 26.96 -15.30
CA PRO A 466 -7.49 27.56 -15.42
C PRO A 466 -7.80 28.37 -14.16
N TYR A 467 -8.73 29.33 -14.26
CA TYR A 467 -9.27 29.92 -13.03
C TYR A 467 -10.05 28.87 -12.23
N ILE A 468 -9.90 28.83 -10.91
CA ILE A 468 -10.56 27.84 -10.05
C ILE A 468 -11.42 28.57 -9.01
N ILE A 469 -12.72 28.26 -9.00
CA ILE A 469 -13.67 28.64 -7.96
C ILE A 469 -14.12 27.36 -7.27
N SER A 470 -13.70 27.14 -6.02
CA SER A 470 -13.95 25.84 -5.38
C SER A 470 -14.22 25.89 -3.88
N GLY A 471 -14.97 24.90 -3.40
CA GLY A 471 -15.22 24.69 -1.97
C GLY A 471 -16.17 25.68 -1.31
N LEU A 472 -16.84 26.55 -2.08
CA LEU A 472 -17.72 27.58 -1.54
C LEU A 472 -19.11 27.04 -1.20
N THR A 473 -19.75 27.64 -0.20
CA THR A 473 -21.20 27.52 0.01
C THR A 473 -21.84 28.87 -0.29
N ILE A 474 -22.71 28.94 -1.31
CA ILE A 474 -23.33 30.20 -1.75
C ILE A 474 -24.84 30.08 -1.63
N ASP A 475 -25.44 31.00 -0.88
CA ASP A 475 -26.88 31.16 -0.73
C ASP A 475 -27.32 32.41 -1.50
N ALA A 476 -28.09 32.24 -2.59
CA ALA A 476 -28.62 33.36 -3.36
C ALA A 476 -29.84 34.02 -2.69
N LYS A 477 -30.28 33.54 -1.52
CA LYS A 477 -31.37 34.12 -0.69
C LYS A 477 -32.64 34.38 -1.48
N ASP A 478 -33.00 33.44 -2.35
CA ASP A 478 -34.15 33.50 -3.22
C ASP A 478 -34.13 34.69 -4.21
N SER A 479 -32.94 35.16 -4.60
CA SER A 479 -32.75 36.33 -5.48
C SER A 479 -31.61 36.14 -6.50
N GLY A 480 -31.91 35.50 -7.63
CA GLY A 480 -31.00 35.37 -8.77
C GLY A 480 -30.15 34.10 -8.80
N THR A 481 -29.14 34.08 -9.66
CA THR A 481 -28.21 32.95 -9.86
C THR A 481 -27.08 32.98 -8.83
N CYS A 482 -26.69 31.84 -8.24
CA CYS A 482 -25.58 31.79 -7.28
C CYS A 482 -24.23 32.12 -7.93
N ILE A 483 -23.91 31.44 -9.04
CA ILE A 483 -22.72 31.73 -9.86
C ILE A 483 -23.13 31.93 -11.32
N GLU A 484 -22.85 33.11 -11.87
CA GLU A 484 -23.05 33.40 -13.29
C GLU A 484 -21.74 33.83 -13.97
N ILE A 485 -21.38 33.12 -15.04
CA ILE A 485 -20.27 33.48 -15.93
C ILE A 485 -20.84 33.95 -17.26
N ARG A 486 -20.39 35.12 -17.73
CA ARG A 486 -20.88 35.74 -18.96
C ARG A 486 -19.74 36.07 -19.92
N ASN A 487 -19.99 35.87 -21.21
CA ASN A 487 -19.15 36.36 -22.31
C ASN A 487 -17.68 35.94 -22.24
N SER A 488 -17.40 34.76 -21.67
CA SER A 488 -16.03 34.35 -21.37
C SER A 488 -15.55 33.21 -22.26
N ILE A 489 -14.32 33.37 -22.74
CA ILE A 489 -13.57 32.32 -23.46
C ILE A 489 -12.41 31.77 -22.63
N LYS A 490 -12.29 32.22 -21.37
CA LYS A 490 -11.22 31.81 -20.47
C LYS A 490 -11.42 30.37 -20.03
N TYR A 491 -10.32 29.68 -19.72
CA TYR A 491 -10.39 28.36 -19.11
C TYR A 491 -10.67 28.55 -17.63
N PHE A 492 -11.76 27.97 -17.14
CA PHE A 492 -12.10 28.01 -15.71
C PHE A 492 -12.75 26.72 -15.23
N SER A 493 -12.71 26.50 -13.92
CA SER A 493 -13.30 25.37 -13.23
C SER A 493 -14.09 25.87 -12.03
N ILE A 494 -15.38 25.56 -11.98
CA ILE A 494 -16.23 25.71 -10.79
C ILE A 494 -16.36 24.32 -10.19
N ALA A 495 -15.74 24.08 -9.04
CA ALA A 495 -15.58 22.73 -8.50
C ALA A 495 -15.95 22.56 -7.03
N GLY A 496 -16.76 21.54 -6.72
CA GLY A 496 -17.04 21.15 -5.33
C GLY A 496 -17.81 22.19 -4.51
N ASN A 497 -18.53 23.11 -5.13
CA ASN A 497 -19.30 24.13 -4.44
C ASN A 497 -20.70 23.61 -4.05
N THR A 498 -21.29 24.16 -2.99
CA THR A 498 -22.68 23.94 -2.59
C THR A 498 -23.49 25.20 -2.85
N LEU A 499 -24.51 25.14 -3.69
CA LEU A 499 -25.23 26.31 -4.20
C LEU A 499 -26.73 26.18 -3.93
N ILE A 500 -27.30 27.12 -3.18
CA ILE A 500 -28.64 27.00 -2.61
C ILE A 500 -29.50 28.26 -2.86
N ASN A 501 -30.81 28.06 -2.92
CA ASN A 501 -31.85 29.10 -2.99
C ASN A 501 -31.68 30.11 -4.13
N SER A 502 -31.29 29.67 -5.34
CA SER A 502 -31.39 30.51 -6.54
C SER A 502 -32.87 30.66 -6.92
N SER A 503 -33.45 31.86 -6.77
CA SER A 503 -34.89 32.08 -7.05
C SER A 503 -35.25 33.49 -7.52
N GLY A 504 -36.40 33.59 -8.21
CA GLY A 504 -36.97 34.83 -8.77
C GLY A 504 -37.72 34.67 -10.12
N GLY A 505 -37.27 33.79 -11.03
CA GLY A 505 -37.89 33.60 -12.35
C GLY A 505 -37.37 32.43 -13.21
N TYR A 506 -37.99 32.22 -14.38
CA TYR A 506 -37.74 31.09 -15.31
C TYR A 506 -36.32 31.00 -15.92
N THR A 507 -35.41 31.92 -15.57
CA THR A 507 -34.08 32.07 -16.20
C THR A 507 -32.93 32.05 -15.20
N GLU A 508 -33.20 31.73 -13.94
CA GLU A 508 -32.20 31.72 -12.86
C GLU A 508 -31.83 30.29 -12.50
N ALA A 509 -30.55 30.08 -12.18
CA ALA A 509 -30.00 28.77 -11.91
C ALA A 509 -29.03 28.81 -10.74
N ALA A 510 -28.65 27.66 -10.18
CA ALA A 510 -27.55 27.63 -9.22
C ALA A 510 -26.23 28.02 -9.91
N ILE A 511 -25.98 27.45 -11.10
CA ILE A 511 -24.87 27.85 -11.98
C ILE A 511 -25.44 28.20 -13.35
N LYS A 512 -25.08 29.38 -13.86
CA LYS A 512 -25.44 29.82 -15.20
C LYS A 512 -24.22 30.19 -16.04
N LEU A 513 -24.14 29.59 -17.22
CA LEU A 513 -23.18 29.93 -18.26
C LEU A 513 -23.91 30.63 -19.41
N ASN A 514 -23.49 31.85 -19.74
CA ASN A 514 -24.13 32.66 -20.77
C ASN A 514 -23.10 33.19 -21.77
N ASN A 515 -23.13 32.70 -23.00
CA ASN A 515 -22.12 33.01 -24.02
C ASN A 515 -20.70 32.63 -23.56
N VAL A 516 -20.53 31.39 -23.10
CA VAL A 516 -19.30 30.88 -22.47
C VAL A 516 -18.72 29.69 -23.22
N THR A 517 -17.39 29.61 -23.26
CA THR A 517 -16.64 28.43 -23.73
C THR A 517 -15.53 28.06 -22.75
N ASN A 518 -15.06 26.80 -22.79
CA ASN A 518 -13.96 26.27 -21.97
C ASN A 518 -14.23 26.20 -20.46
N GLY A 519 -15.49 26.26 -20.04
CA GLY A 519 -15.91 26.09 -18.66
C GLY A 519 -15.95 24.63 -18.24
N LYS A 520 -15.49 24.34 -17.02
CA LYS A 520 -15.63 23.04 -16.36
C LYS A 520 -16.44 23.19 -15.09
N LEU A 521 -17.56 22.47 -14.98
CA LEU A 521 -18.37 22.40 -13.76
C LEU A 521 -18.20 20.99 -13.18
N ILE A 522 -17.49 20.85 -12.06
CA ILE A 522 -17.07 19.52 -11.55
C ILE A 522 -17.52 19.31 -10.10
N GLY A 523 -18.37 18.31 -9.86
CA GLY A 523 -18.68 17.88 -8.49
C GLY A 523 -19.42 18.90 -7.65
N ASN A 524 -20.14 19.85 -8.24
CA ASN A 524 -20.94 20.83 -7.51
C ASN A 524 -22.26 20.22 -7.04
N ASP A 525 -22.74 20.68 -5.88
CA ASP A 525 -24.03 20.29 -5.30
C ASP A 525 -25.03 21.44 -5.47
N VAL A 526 -25.97 21.27 -6.41
CA VAL A 526 -26.98 22.28 -6.78
C VAL A 526 -28.41 21.83 -6.46
N SER A 527 -28.57 20.86 -5.56
CA SER A 527 -29.83 20.17 -5.28
C SER A 527 -30.77 20.85 -4.28
N TYR A 528 -30.62 22.15 -4.02
CA TYR A 528 -31.28 22.82 -2.89
C TYR A 528 -32.14 24.01 -3.36
N LEU A 529 -33.43 23.73 -3.61
CA LEU A 529 -34.47 24.76 -3.83
C LEU A 529 -34.12 25.77 -4.94
N ASN A 530 -33.58 25.27 -6.04
CA ASN A 530 -33.19 26.08 -7.20
C ASN A 530 -34.21 25.91 -8.34
N PHE A 531 -34.50 26.95 -9.14
CA PHE A 531 -35.40 26.77 -10.29
C PHE A 531 -34.79 25.86 -11.37
N ILE A 532 -33.55 26.17 -11.79
CA ILE A 532 -32.70 25.33 -12.63
C ILE A 532 -31.43 24.96 -11.85
N GLY A 533 -30.98 23.72 -11.91
CA GLY A 533 -29.69 23.33 -11.31
C GLY A 533 -28.52 23.98 -12.05
N ILE A 534 -28.35 23.64 -13.33
CA ILE A 534 -27.30 24.16 -14.20
C ILE A 534 -27.91 24.61 -15.55
N ASP A 535 -27.70 25.88 -15.91
CA ASP A 535 -28.19 26.51 -17.15
C ASP A 535 -27.02 26.85 -18.09
N LEU A 536 -27.06 26.33 -19.32
CA LEU A 536 -26.18 26.69 -20.43
C LEU A 536 -26.98 27.40 -21.51
N PHE A 537 -26.71 28.69 -21.70
CA PHE A 537 -27.33 29.51 -22.73
C PHE A 537 -26.27 30.03 -23.71
N ASN A 538 -26.41 29.74 -25.01
CA ASN A 538 -25.41 30.07 -26.03
C ASN A 538 -23.98 29.68 -25.64
N SER A 539 -23.80 28.55 -24.94
CA SER A 539 -22.54 28.19 -24.31
C SER A 539 -22.02 26.87 -24.85
N ASN A 540 -20.82 26.90 -25.44
CA ASN A 540 -20.30 25.80 -26.25
C ASN A 540 -19.00 25.24 -25.68
N PHE A 541 -18.66 23.99 -25.97
CA PHE A 541 -17.38 23.38 -25.54
C PHE A 541 -17.15 23.40 -24.02
N ASN A 542 -18.21 23.17 -23.24
CA ASN A 542 -18.12 23.08 -21.79
C ASN A 542 -18.22 21.62 -21.30
N LEU A 543 -17.62 21.34 -20.15
CA LEU A 543 -17.67 20.06 -19.47
C LEU A 543 -18.46 20.20 -18.17
N ILE A 544 -19.50 19.40 -18.00
CA ILE A 544 -20.33 19.35 -16.80
C ILE A 544 -20.23 17.93 -16.29
N GLU A 545 -19.43 17.72 -15.24
CA GLU A 545 -19.03 16.39 -14.78
C GLU A 545 -19.27 16.19 -13.28
N GLU A 546 -19.83 15.03 -12.90
CA GLU A 546 -19.98 14.61 -11.50
C GLU A 546 -20.81 15.55 -10.60
N ASN A 547 -21.61 16.47 -11.16
CA ASN A 547 -22.45 17.38 -10.39
C ASN A 547 -23.71 16.68 -9.89
N ASN A 548 -24.23 17.13 -8.75
CA ASN A 548 -25.53 16.73 -8.22
C ASN A 548 -26.57 17.83 -8.48
N ALA A 549 -27.41 17.62 -9.49
CA ALA A 549 -28.54 18.48 -9.85
C ALA A 549 -29.88 17.76 -9.59
N SER A 550 -29.99 17.13 -8.43
CA SER A 550 -31.19 16.40 -7.99
C SER A 550 -32.12 17.28 -7.16
N ASP A 551 -33.30 16.76 -6.82
CA ASP A 551 -34.22 17.21 -5.77
C ASP A 551 -34.62 18.70 -5.80
N TYR A 552 -35.92 18.99 -5.95
CA TYR A 552 -36.50 20.34 -5.86
C TYR A 552 -36.04 21.33 -6.94
N THR A 553 -35.40 20.88 -8.01
CA THR A 553 -35.27 21.68 -9.24
C THR A 553 -36.38 21.35 -10.22
N ASN A 554 -36.85 22.34 -10.98
CA ASN A 554 -37.77 22.08 -12.08
C ASN A 554 -37.02 21.38 -13.21
N LEU A 555 -35.87 21.94 -13.59
CA LEU A 555 -34.94 21.40 -14.59
C LEU A 555 -33.57 21.16 -13.94
N GLY A 556 -33.05 19.95 -14.02
CA GLY A 556 -31.75 19.62 -13.44
C GLY A 556 -30.59 20.28 -14.19
N ILE A 557 -30.41 19.92 -15.47
CA ILE A 557 -29.40 20.50 -16.36
C ILE A 557 -30.06 20.87 -17.69
N TRP A 558 -29.94 22.13 -18.11
CA TRP A 558 -30.59 22.64 -19.32
C TRP A 558 -29.58 23.28 -20.28
N LEU A 559 -29.61 22.85 -21.54
CA LEU A 559 -28.79 23.35 -22.63
C LEU A 559 -29.69 24.00 -23.67
N LYS A 560 -29.43 25.27 -24.01
CA LYS A 560 -30.20 26.04 -24.98
C LYS A 560 -29.28 26.80 -25.95
N TYR A 561 -29.47 26.63 -27.25
CA TYR A 561 -28.56 27.13 -28.30
C TYR A 561 -27.08 26.79 -28.01
N SER A 562 -26.82 25.62 -27.45
CA SER A 562 -25.54 25.27 -26.82
C SER A 562 -24.97 23.99 -27.41
N ASP A 563 -23.86 24.12 -28.12
CA ASP A 563 -23.28 23.06 -28.94
C ASP A 563 -21.99 22.47 -28.35
N ASN A 564 -21.67 21.24 -28.73
CA ASN A 564 -20.38 20.60 -28.42
C ASN A 564 -20.07 20.53 -26.91
N ASN A 565 -21.08 20.43 -26.05
CA ASN A 565 -20.90 20.25 -24.62
C ASN A 565 -20.85 18.77 -24.24
N THR A 566 -20.18 18.46 -23.13
CA THR A 566 -20.16 17.12 -22.55
C THR A 566 -20.78 17.14 -21.15
N ILE A 567 -21.87 16.40 -20.97
CA ILE A 567 -22.58 16.23 -19.70
C ILE A 567 -22.29 14.80 -19.23
N ASN A 568 -21.35 14.64 -18.29
CA ASN A 568 -20.80 13.34 -17.91
C ASN A 568 -21.01 13.00 -16.43
N LYS A 569 -21.43 11.78 -16.09
CA LYS A 569 -21.45 11.29 -14.68
C LYS A 569 -22.24 12.15 -13.67
N ASN A 570 -23.17 12.98 -14.13
CA ASN A 570 -23.97 13.80 -13.22
C ASN A 570 -25.08 12.96 -12.59
N ILE A 571 -25.49 13.34 -11.39
CA ILE A 571 -26.62 12.76 -10.66
C ILE A 571 -27.76 13.78 -10.74
N VAL A 572 -28.84 13.41 -11.42
CA VAL A 572 -29.92 14.31 -11.79
C VAL A 572 -31.26 13.64 -11.50
N ASN A 573 -31.56 13.47 -10.21
CA ASN A 573 -32.68 12.66 -9.74
C ASN A 573 -33.83 13.49 -9.16
N ASN A 574 -35.05 12.94 -9.20
CA ASN A 574 -36.23 13.46 -8.52
C ASN A 574 -36.56 14.94 -8.80
N ASN A 575 -36.23 15.43 -9.99
CA ASN A 575 -36.64 16.76 -10.42
C ASN A 575 -38.10 16.76 -10.86
N ILE A 576 -38.76 17.91 -10.68
CA ILE A 576 -40.21 18.03 -10.86
C ILE A 576 -40.61 17.82 -12.32
N GLU A 577 -39.78 18.27 -13.26
CA GLU A 577 -40.00 18.11 -14.71
C GLU A 577 -38.89 17.26 -15.35
N ASN A 578 -37.97 17.89 -16.07
CA ASN A 578 -36.94 17.22 -16.86
C ASN A 578 -35.64 17.10 -16.06
N GLY A 579 -34.99 15.95 -16.11
CA GLY A 579 -33.66 15.78 -15.55
C GLY A 579 -32.63 16.56 -16.36
N ILE A 580 -32.36 16.10 -17.57
CA ILE A 580 -31.45 16.76 -18.52
C ILE A 580 -32.23 17.13 -19.77
N GLU A 581 -32.14 18.38 -20.22
CA GLU A 581 -32.84 18.87 -21.42
C GLU A 581 -31.88 19.53 -22.41
N ILE A 582 -31.95 19.08 -23.66
CA ILE A 582 -31.28 19.66 -24.83
C ILE A 582 -32.36 20.36 -25.67
N ASP A 583 -32.26 21.67 -25.80
CA ASP A 583 -33.32 22.53 -26.35
C ASP A 583 -32.79 23.50 -27.42
N ASP A 584 -33.68 23.89 -28.34
CA ASP A 584 -33.53 24.96 -29.33
C ASP A 584 -32.18 24.94 -30.08
N PHE A 585 -32.09 24.09 -31.12
CA PHE A 585 -30.93 24.01 -32.03
C PHE A 585 -29.59 23.75 -31.30
N SER A 586 -29.61 22.96 -30.23
CA SER A 586 -28.39 22.54 -29.53
C SER A 586 -27.86 21.24 -30.15
N GLU A 587 -26.70 21.31 -30.81
CA GLU A 587 -26.17 20.20 -31.62
C GLU A 587 -24.85 19.64 -31.09
N PHE A 588 -24.55 18.39 -31.44
CA PHE A 588 -23.27 17.73 -31.15
C PHE A 588 -22.92 17.63 -29.65
N ASN A 589 -23.92 17.58 -28.77
CA ASN A 589 -23.71 17.39 -27.35
C ASN A 589 -23.60 15.90 -27.00
N ASN A 590 -22.72 15.58 -26.04
CA ASN A 590 -22.53 14.25 -25.50
C ASN A 590 -23.12 14.17 -24.09
N ILE A 591 -24.23 13.45 -23.93
CA ILE A 591 -24.84 13.14 -22.64
C ILE A 591 -24.45 11.72 -22.27
N THR A 592 -23.55 11.55 -21.31
CA THR A 592 -23.01 10.23 -20.99
C THR A 592 -22.82 9.91 -19.52
N SER A 593 -22.99 8.64 -19.18
CA SER A 593 -22.74 8.11 -17.82
C SER A 593 -23.54 8.79 -16.71
N ASN A 594 -24.61 9.54 -17.02
CA ASN A 594 -25.42 10.23 -16.04
C ASN A 594 -26.42 9.27 -15.38
N THR A 595 -26.76 9.55 -14.12
CA THR A 595 -27.83 8.87 -13.38
C THR A 595 -29.03 9.80 -13.30
N VAL A 596 -30.14 9.45 -13.96
CA VAL A 596 -31.28 10.34 -14.21
C VAL A 596 -32.60 9.67 -13.80
N ASN A 597 -32.79 9.52 -12.49
CA ASN A 597 -33.85 8.69 -11.91
C ASN A 597 -34.98 9.50 -11.26
N GLY A 598 -36.20 8.99 -11.31
CA GLY A 598 -37.32 9.53 -10.54
C GLY A 598 -37.80 10.92 -10.99
N ASN A 599 -37.36 11.41 -12.15
CA ASN A 599 -37.84 12.65 -12.75
C ASN A 599 -39.17 12.41 -13.48
N GLN A 600 -39.87 13.47 -13.89
CA GLN A 600 -40.99 13.29 -14.81
C GLN A 600 -40.49 12.80 -16.17
N LYS A 601 -39.45 13.43 -16.72
CA LYS A 601 -38.73 12.94 -17.89
C LYS A 601 -37.24 12.90 -17.57
N GLY A 602 -36.57 11.80 -17.90
CA GLY A 602 -35.15 11.65 -17.63
C GLY A 602 -34.31 12.58 -18.49
N ILE A 603 -34.08 12.19 -19.74
CA ILE A 603 -33.32 12.97 -20.73
C ILE A 603 -34.27 13.39 -21.85
N VAL A 604 -34.28 14.68 -22.20
CA VAL A 604 -35.17 15.26 -23.23
C VAL A 604 -34.35 15.91 -24.33
N ILE A 605 -34.73 15.66 -25.59
CA ILE A 605 -34.21 16.34 -26.78
C ILE A 605 -35.39 17.02 -27.48
N TYR A 606 -35.35 18.34 -27.59
CA TYR A 606 -36.45 19.18 -28.06
C TYR A 606 -35.95 20.30 -29.00
N GLY A 607 -36.86 20.84 -29.82
CA GLY A 607 -36.65 22.12 -30.50
C GLY A 607 -35.65 22.07 -31.66
N SER A 608 -35.78 21.08 -32.56
CA SER A 608 -34.83 20.89 -33.69
C SER A 608 -33.36 20.76 -33.25
N SER A 609 -33.13 20.13 -32.09
CA SER A 609 -31.80 19.78 -31.58
C SER A 609 -31.34 18.46 -32.21
N ASP A 610 -30.41 18.56 -33.16
CA ASP A 610 -29.98 17.45 -34.03
C ASP A 610 -28.56 16.96 -33.66
N ASN A 611 -28.21 15.75 -34.13
CA ASN A 611 -26.84 15.21 -34.06
C ASN A 611 -26.25 15.07 -32.63
N ASN A 612 -27.08 14.85 -31.61
CA ASN A 612 -26.63 14.64 -30.23
C ASN A 612 -26.42 13.14 -29.92
N TYR A 613 -25.52 12.85 -28.96
CA TYR A 613 -25.19 11.50 -28.52
C TYR A 613 -25.59 11.27 -27.06
N ILE A 614 -26.39 10.25 -26.81
CA ILE A 614 -26.94 9.93 -25.50
C ILE A 614 -26.55 8.49 -25.20
N PHE A 615 -25.57 8.28 -24.31
CA PHE A 615 -25.00 6.95 -24.13
C PHE A 615 -24.44 6.64 -22.75
N ASN A 616 -24.45 5.37 -22.35
CA ASN A 616 -24.01 4.92 -21.02
C ASN A 616 -24.82 5.54 -19.86
N ASN A 617 -25.96 6.19 -20.12
CA ASN A 617 -26.77 6.78 -19.04
C ASN A 617 -27.64 5.72 -18.39
N THR A 618 -27.96 5.94 -17.13
CA THR A 618 -28.91 5.12 -16.36
C THR A 618 -30.12 5.97 -16.03
N ALA A 619 -31.29 5.64 -16.59
CA ALA A 619 -32.54 6.32 -16.29
C ALA A 619 -33.57 5.33 -15.74
N LYS A 620 -33.96 5.52 -14.47
CA LYS A 620 -34.87 4.62 -13.76
C LYS A 620 -36.02 5.34 -13.10
N PHE A 621 -37.15 4.67 -12.97
CA PHE A 621 -38.29 5.15 -12.16
C PHE A 621 -38.87 6.50 -12.61
N ASN A 622 -38.66 6.93 -13.85
CA ASN A 622 -39.30 8.12 -14.40
C ASN A 622 -40.76 7.79 -14.75
N THR A 623 -41.66 7.93 -13.75
CA THR A 623 -42.97 7.23 -13.68
C THR A 623 -44.20 8.13 -13.58
N GLY A 624 -44.06 9.45 -13.78
CA GLY A 624 -45.18 10.38 -13.79
C GLY A 624 -46.20 10.12 -14.91
N ALA A 625 -47.27 10.93 -14.97
CA ALA A 625 -48.33 10.82 -16.00
C ALA A 625 -47.79 10.93 -17.45
N SER A 626 -46.63 11.56 -17.63
CA SER A 626 -45.85 11.62 -18.87
C SER A 626 -44.42 11.11 -18.65
N GLY A 627 -44.29 10.05 -17.84
CA GLY A 627 -43.04 9.43 -17.43
C GLY A 627 -42.23 8.87 -18.60
N VAL A 628 -41.04 9.40 -18.88
CA VAL A 628 -40.19 8.86 -19.97
C VAL A 628 -38.74 8.81 -19.50
N GLY A 629 -38.03 7.71 -19.77
CA GLY A 629 -36.58 7.62 -19.55
C GLY A 629 -35.81 8.56 -20.47
N ILE A 630 -35.97 8.39 -21.79
CA ILE A 630 -35.39 9.26 -22.82
C ILE A 630 -36.49 9.69 -23.81
N TYR A 631 -36.64 11.00 -24.02
CA TYR A 631 -37.72 11.57 -24.81
C TYR A 631 -37.19 12.46 -25.95
N ILE A 632 -37.58 12.15 -27.19
CA ILE A 632 -37.21 12.92 -28.40
C ILE A 632 -38.49 13.43 -29.06
N LEU A 633 -38.59 14.73 -29.31
CA LEU A 633 -39.75 15.35 -29.95
C LEU A 633 -39.42 16.68 -30.65
N ASP A 634 -40.41 17.23 -31.36
CA ASP A 634 -40.35 18.54 -32.02
C ASP A 634 -39.25 18.69 -33.08
N THR A 635 -39.26 17.78 -34.05
CA THR A 635 -38.40 17.84 -35.26
C THR A 635 -36.91 17.62 -34.96
N CYS A 636 -36.59 16.88 -33.90
CA CYS A 636 -35.24 16.43 -33.59
C CYS A 636 -34.83 15.23 -34.44
N MET A 637 -33.74 15.38 -35.19
CA MET A 637 -33.26 14.43 -36.20
C MET A 637 -31.82 13.97 -35.93
N ASN A 638 -31.50 12.79 -36.45
CA ASN A 638 -30.12 12.24 -36.47
C ASN A 638 -29.46 12.16 -35.08
N ASN A 639 -30.22 12.06 -34.01
CA ASN A 639 -29.68 11.82 -32.67
C ASN A 639 -29.40 10.32 -32.48
N THR A 640 -28.38 10.00 -31.69
CA THR A 640 -27.95 8.62 -31.43
C THR A 640 -28.08 8.28 -29.96
N VAL A 641 -28.91 7.28 -29.64
CA VAL A 641 -29.18 6.80 -28.28
C VAL A 641 -28.65 5.38 -28.15
N PHE A 642 -27.59 5.16 -27.38
CA PHE A 642 -27.00 3.82 -27.29
C PHE A 642 -26.40 3.44 -25.95
N ASN A 643 -26.38 2.15 -25.62
CA ASN A 643 -25.81 1.64 -24.37
C ASN A 643 -26.38 2.32 -23.10
N ASN A 644 -27.64 2.74 -23.11
CA ASN A 644 -28.31 3.28 -21.92
C ASN A 644 -29.09 2.17 -21.20
N VAL A 645 -29.16 2.28 -19.88
CA VAL A 645 -29.89 1.35 -19.01
C VAL A 645 -31.19 2.00 -18.55
N LEU A 646 -32.31 1.48 -19.04
CA LEU A 646 -33.64 2.05 -18.90
C LEU A 646 -34.53 1.10 -18.11
N ILE A 647 -34.77 1.40 -16.83
CA ILE A 647 -35.44 0.46 -15.91
C ILE A 647 -36.66 1.08 -15.21
N ASN A 648 -37.79 0.37 -15.17
CA ASN A 648 -38.97 0.79 -14.40
C ASN A 648 -39.48 2.21 -14.74
N ASN A 649 -39.32 2.66 -15.99
CA ASN A 649 -39.92 3.91 -16.45
C ASN A 649 -41.35 3.66 -16.97
N SER A 650 -42.19 4.70 -17.02
CA SER A 650 -43.49 4.57 -17.69
C SER A 650 -43.30 4.28 -19.18
N ILE A 651 -42.37 4.98 -19.84
CA ILE A 651 -41.85 4.62 -21.17
C ILE A 651 -40.32 4.63 -21.12
N GLY A 652 -39.65 3.62 -21.67
CA GLY A 652 -38.18 3.58 -21.73
C GLY A 652 -37.63 4.68 -22.66
N VAL A 653 -37.85 4.53 -23.97
CA VAL A 653 -37.57 5.56 -24.99
C VAL A 653 -38.86 5.93 -25.70
N GLN A 654 -39.12 7.24 -25.84
CA GLN A 654 -40.21 7.74 -26.67
C GLN A 654 -39.68 8.69 -27.74
N ILE A 655 -40.01 8.43 -29.01
CA ILE A 655 -39.80 9.35 -30.12
C ILE A 655 -41.18 9.79 -30.62
N GLN A 656 -41.56 11.03 -30.29
CA GLN A 656 -42.89 11.54 -30.61
C GLN A 656 -42.86 12.43 -31.86
N LEU A 657 -43.99 12.39 -32.58
CA LEU A 657 -44.29 13.09 -33.82
C LEU A 657 -43.57 12.52 -35.04
N THR A 658 -44.28 12.52 -36.17
CA THR A 658 -43.76 12.07 -37.48
C THR A 658 -42.69 13.00 -38.06
N THR A 659 -42.32 14.06 -37.35
CA THR A 659 -41.29 15.03 -37.76
C THR A 659 -39.91 14.73 -37.16
N SER A 660 -39.83 13.90 -36.11
CA SER A 660 -38.58 13.52 -35.45
C SER A 660 -38.04 12.22 -36.07
N ASN A 661 -37.25 12.34 -37.16
CA ASN A 661 -36.84 11.23 -38.02
C ASN A 661 -35.32 11.03 -38.06
N GLY A 662 -34.88 9.85 -38.50
CA GLY A 662 -33.46 9.54 -38.70
C GLY A 662 -32.67 9.34 -37.42
N ASN A 663 -33.34 9.24 -36.27
CA ASN A 663 -32.69 8.91 -35.00
C ASN A 663 -32.31 7.42 -34.97
N MET A 664 -31.26 7.08 -34.22
CA MET A 664 -30.74 5.71 -34.12
C MET A 664 -30.68 5.25 -32.66
N VAL A 665 -31.29 4.12 -32.35
CA VAL A 665 -31.43 3.58 -30.98
C VAL A 665 -30.95 2.13 -30.94
N TYR A 666 -29.81 1.83 -30.30
CA TYR A 666 -29.22 0.47 -30.29
C TYR A 666 -28.37 0.21 -29.04
N TYR A 667 -28.09 -1.04 -28.69
CA TYR A 667 -27.41 -1.49 -27.47
C TYR A 667 -28.01 -1.00 -26.14
N ASN A 668 -29.22 -0.45 -26.14
CA ASN A 668 -29.86 -0.04 -24.88
C ASN A 668 -30.47 -1.25 -24.17
N THR A 669 -30.53 -1.20 -22.85
CA THR A 669 -31.13 -2.24 -22.01
C THR A 669 -32.47 -1.76 -21.47
N PHE A 670 -33.56 -2.34 -21.96
CA PHE A 670 -34.92 -2.08 -21.48
C PHE A 670 -35.32 -3.15 -20.47
N MET A 671 -35.64 -2.76 -19.23
CA MET A 671 -36.08 -3.70 -18.19
C MET A 671 -37.24 -3.14 -17.36
N ASN A 672 -38.33 -3.91 -17.25
CA ASN A 672 -39.50 -3.64 -16.42
C ASN A 672 -40.13 -2.27 -16.67
N ASN A 673 -39.98 -1.71 -17.88
CA ASN A 673 -40.69 -0.49 -18.25
C ASN A 673 -42.17 -0.82 -18.50
N THR A 674 -43.08 0.12 -18.22
CA THR A 674 -44.51 -0.13 -18.54
C THR A 674 -44.73 -0.25 -20.05
N LEU A 675 -43.97 0.54 -20.82
CA LEU A 675 -43.77 0.36 -22.26
C LEU A 675 -42.28 0.52 -22.55
N SER A 676 -41.64 -0.47 -23.15
CA SER A 676 -40.20 -0.41 -23.45
C SER A 676 -39.87 0.75 -24.40
N ALA A 677 -40.60 0.85 -25.52
CA ALA A 677 -40.38 1.88 -26.52
C ALA A 677 -41.66 2.33 -27.23
N SER A 678 -41.70 3.60 -27.65
CA SER A 678 -42.72 4.13 -28.55
C SER A 678 -42.10 5.05 -29.61
N ASP A 679 -42.57 4.93 -30.86
CA ASP A 679 -42.04 5.69 -32.00
C ASP A 679 -43.11 6.03 -33.04
N ASP A 680 -43.32 7.33 -33.26
CA ASP A 680 -44.25 7.84 -34.27
C ASP A 680 -43.56 8.25 -35.59
N GLY A 681 -42.23 8.30 -35.63
CA GLY A 681 -41.43 8.75 -36.77
C GLY A 681 -40.85 7.60 -37.61
N ILE A 682 -39.91 7.94 -38.50
CA ILE A 682 -39.11 6.98 -39.28
C ILE A 682 -37.71 6.97 -38.66
N ASN A 683 -37.42 6.00 -37.80
CA ASN A 683 -36.18 5.90 -37.04
C ASN A 683 -35.67 4.46 -37.03
N ASN A 684 -34.38 4.29 -36.74
CA ASN A 684 -33.73 2.98 -36.71
C ASN A 684 -33.55 2.51 -35.28
N TRP A 685 -33.95 1.27 -34.98
CA TRP A 685 -33.84 0.64 -33.66
C TRP A 685 -32.74 -0.43 -33.60
N ASP A 686 -31.86 -0.42 -34.59
CA ASP A 686 -30.65 -1.22 -34.68
C ASP A 686 -29.57 -0.47 -35.48
N ASN A 687 -28.34 -0.97 -35.45
CA ASN A 687 -27.22 -0.41 -36.24
C ASN A 687 -26.89 -1.25 -37.49
N GLY A 688 -27.77 -2.19 -37.88
CA GLY A 688 -27.55 -3.15 -38.95
C GLY A 688 -26.75 -4.41 -38.57
N THR A 689 -26.26 -4.50 -37.34
CA THR A 689 -25.57 -5.70 -36.81
C THR A 689 -26.06 -6.12 -35.42
N ALA A 690 -26.57 -5.16 -34.64
CA ALA A 690 -27.13 -5.39 -33.33
C ALA A 690 -28.16 -4.29 -33.00
N GLY A 691 -29.16 -4.69 -32.24
CA GLY A 691 -30.27 -3.91 -31.75
C GLY A 691 -30.16 -3.63 -30.26
N ASN A 692 -31.28 -3.66 -29.56
CA ASN A 692 -31.40 -3.40 -28.14
C ASN A 692 -31.74 -4.69 -27.38
N TYR A 693 -31.47 -4.70 -26.08
CA TYR A 693 -31.95 -5.75 -25.18
C TYR A 693 -33.33 -5.40 -24.64
N TRP A 694 -34.28 -6.32 -24.78
CA TRP A 694 -35.66 -6.16 -24.31
C TRP A 694 -36.01 -7.28 -23.36
N ASP A 695 -36.38 -6.95 -22.12
CA ASP A 695 -36.75 -7.96 -21.11
C ASP A 695 -38.04 -8.72 -21.43
N ASP A 696 -38.86 -8.18 -22.34
CA ASP A 696 -40.06 -8.82 -22.86
C ASP A 696 -39.85 -9.47 -24.25
N TYR A 697 -38.61 -9.57 -24.74
CA TYR A 697 -38.29 -10.29 -25.96
C TYR A 697 -38.56 -11.79 -25.80
N ASN A 698 -39.54 -12.29 -26.56
CA ASN A 698 -39.94 -13.71 -26.56
C ASN A 698 -39.66 -14.39 -27.90
N GLY A 699 -38.72 -13.85 -28.68
CA GLY A 699 -38.31 -14.42 -29.96
C GLY A 699 -37.37 -15.61 -29.79
N LYS A 700 -36.57 -15.88 -30.80
CA LYS A 700 -35.62 -16.99 -30.84
C LYS A 700 -34.29 -16.51 -31.38
N ASP A 701 -33.24 -17.17 -30.95
CA ASP A 701 -31.90 -17.13 -31.53
C ASP A 701 -31.61 -18.59 -31.95
N LEU A 702 -31.68 -18.88 -33.26
CA LEU A 702 -31.57 -20.24 -33.79
C LEU A 702 -30.14 -20.63 -34.14
N ASP A 703 -29.26 -19.66 -34.41
CA ASP A 703 -27.85 -19.86 -34.68
C ASP A 703 -26.94 -19.58 -33.48
N ASP A 704 -27.52 -19.18 -32.34
CA ASP A 704 -26.90 -19.07 -31.01
C ASP A 704 -25.75 -18.05 -31.01
N ASP A 705 -25.94 -16.95 -31.73
CA ASP A 705 -24.95 -15.88 -31.88
C ASP A 705 -25.14 -14.71 -30.89
N GLY A 706 -26.17 -14.79 -30.04
CA GLY A 706 -26.56 -13.78 -29.05
C GLY A 706 -27.50 -12.72 -29.62
N ILE A 707 -27.92 -12.84 -30.88
CA ILE A 707 -28.88 -11.95 -31.55
C ILE A 707 -30.15 -12.72 -31.91
N GLY A 708 -31.29 -12.12 -31.63
CA GLY A 708 -32.59 -12.66 -31.96
C GLY A 708 -32.89 -12.64 -33.47
N ASP A 709 -33.23 -13.80 -34.03
CA ASP A 709 -33.72 -13.99 -35.40
C ASP A 709 -35.12 -13.41 -35.66
N THR A 710 -35.86 -13.07 -34.60
CA THR A 710 -37.21 -12.52 -34.70
C THR A 710 -37.17 -11.02 -34.41
N PRO A 711 -37.53 -10.14 -35.37
CA PRO A 711 -37.57 -8.71 -35.12
C PRO A 711 -38.50 -8.32 -33.96
N TYR A 712 -38.10 -7.33 -33.18
CA TYR A 712 -38.92 -6.75 -32.11
C TYR A 712 -39.65 -5.50 -32.61
N ASN A 713 -40.99 -5.54 -32.61
CA ASN A 713 -41.81 -4.43 -33.11
C ASN A 713 -41.87 -3.27 -32.11
N ILE A 714 -41.68 -2.04 -32.60
CA ILE A 714 -41.79 -0.83 -31.78
C ILE A 714 -43.21 -0.28 -31.85
N THR A 715 -43.79 0.01 -30.69
CA THR A 715 -45.16 0.55 -30.61
C THR A 715 -45.21 1.98 -31.17
N GLY A 716 -46.26 2.36 -31.91
CA GLY A 716 -46.46 3.75 -32.36
C GLY A 716 -46.89 3.84 -33.82
N LEU A 717 -46.89 5.05 -34.37
CA LEU A 717 -47.33 5.32 -35.75
C LEU A 717 -46.25 5.05 -36.83
N GLY A 718 -44.99 4.89 -36.43
CA GLY A 718 -43.84 4.73 -37.35
C GLY A 718 -43.77 3.39 -38.07
N ASN A 719 -44.36 2.33 -37.49
CA ASN A 719 -44.16 0.92 -37.90
C ASN A 719 -42.68 0.50 -37.95
N ASN A 720 -41.88 0.95 -36.98
CA ASN A 720 -40.46 0.59 -36.88
C ASN A 720 -40.27 -0.73 -36.13
N GLU A 721 -39.17 -1.42 -36.41
CA GLU A 721 -38.77 -2.66 -35.76
C GLU A 721 -37.27 -2.63 -35.45
N ASP A 722 -36.87 -3.32 -34.39
CA ASP A 722 -35.50 -3.71 -34.12
C ASP A 722 -35.25 -5.05 -34.79
N ASN A 723 -34.43 -5.07 -35.85
CA ASN A 723 -34.18 -6.27 -36.64
C ASN A 723 -33.15 -7.22 -36.03
N TYR A 724 -32.40 -6.75 -35.01
CA TYR A 724 -31.33 -7.52 -34.39
C TYR A 724 -31.43 -7.47 -32.85
N PRO A 725 -32.57 -7.82 -32.23
CA PRO A 725 -32.72 -7.74 -30.77
C PRO A 725 -31.64 -8.54 -30.06
N ILE A 726 -31.07 -8.02 -29.00
CA ILE A 726 -30.08 -8.77 -28.21
C ILE A 726 -30.81 -9.86 -27.43
N TRP A 727 -30.32 -11.10 -27.55
CA TRP A 727 -30.86 -12.27 -26.85
C TRP A 727 -29.93 -12.66 -25.68
N ASP A 728 -30.52 -12.88 -24.50
CA ASP A 728 -29.82 -13.31 -23.27
C ASP A 728 -30.66 -14.43 -22.63
N ASP A 729 -30.10 -15.64 -22.50
CA ASP A 729 -30.72 -16.76 -21.78
C ASP A 729 -30.37 -16.79 -20.29
N GLY A 730 -29.51 -15.88 -19.83
CA GLY A 730 -29.18 -15.64 -18.43
C GLY A 730 -28.00 -16.44 -17.87
N ASP A 731 -27.19 -17.14 -18.69
CA ASP A 731 -26.02 -17.90 -18.21
C ASP A 731 -24.68 -17.48 -18.82
N SER A 732 -23.99 -16.56 -18.13
CA SER A 732 -22.67 -16.02 -18.54
C SER A 732 -21.50 -16.49 -17.65
N ILE A 733 -21.70 -17.50 -16.80
CA ILE A 733 -20.67 -17.95 -15.84
C ILE A 733 -20.02 -19.23 -16.36
N SER A 734 -18.70 -19.21 -16.57
CA SER A 734 -17.98 -20.43 -16.96
C SER A 734 -17.86 -21.46 -15.83
N PRO A 735 -17.94 -22.77 -16.15
CA PRO A 735 -17.74 -23.84 -15.18
C PRO A 735 -16.46 -23.72 -14.34
N GLN A 736 -16.55 -24.01 -13.05
CA GLN A 736 -15.38 -24.05 -12.16
C GLN A 736 -14.80 -25.47 -12.09
N ILE A 737 -13.47 -25.56 -12.23
CA ILE A 737 -12.73 -26.84 -12.20
C ILE A 737 -11.70 -26.80 -11.08
N THR A 738 -11.77 -27.74 -10.15
CA THR A 738 -10.80 -27.90 -9.07
C THR A 738 -10.18 -29.30 -9.12
N ILE A 739 -8.88 -29.37 -9.41
CA ILE A 739 -8.13 -30.63 -9.41
C ILE A 739 -7.73 -30.94 -7.97
N THR A 740 -8.17 -32.10 -7.46
CA THR A 740 -7.98 -32.49 -6.06
C THR A 740 -6.82 -33.48 -5.87
N ASP A 741 -6.51 -34.28 -6.89
CA ASP A 741 -5.42 -35.27 -6.87
C ASP A 741 -5.06 -35.65 -8.32
N PRO A 742 -3.79 -35.83 -8.70
CA PRO A 742 -2.60 -35.50 -7.92
C PRO A 742 -2.45 -33.99 -7.72
N VAL A 743 -1.73 -33.59 -6.67
CA VAL A 743 -1.30 -32.20 -6.50
C VAL A 743 -0.18 -31.85 -7.48
N ASN A 744 -0.07 -30.57 -7.82
CA ASN A 744 0.97 -30.07 -8.73
C ASN A 744 2.37 -30.49 -8.27
N TYR A 745 3.22 -30.82 -9.25
CA TYR A 745 4.64 -31.15 -9.11
C TYR A 745 4.94 -32.47 -8.38
N THR A 746 3.98 -33.39 -8.35
CA THR A 746 4.24 -34.78 -7.94
C THR A 746 4.96 -35.56 -9.04
N TYR A 747 5.76 -36.55 -8.63
CA TYR A 747 6.56 -37.39 -9.52
C TYR A 747 5.84 -38.69 -9.85
N HIS A 748 5.84 -39.08 -11.13
CA HIS A 748 5.13 -40.25 -11.61
C HIS A 748 5.94 -40.99 -12.66
N TYR A 749 6.13 -42.29 -12.45
CA TYR A 749 6.64 -43.20 -13.46
C TYR A 749 5.56 -43.54 -14.51
N SER A 750 4.41 -44.02 -14.04
CA SER A 750 3.24 -44.36 -14.87
C SER A 750 2.27 -43.18 -15.00
N PHE A 751 1.38 -43.21 -15.99
CA PHE A 751 0.37 -42.17 -16.18
C PHE A 751 -0.52 -42.03 -14.92
N PRO A 752 -0.70 -40.82 -14.37
CA PRO A 752 -1.50 -40.62 -13.17
C PRO A 752 -3.01 -40.70 -13.47
N VAL A 753 -3.78 -41.11 -12.45
CA VAL A 753 -5.23 -40.91 -12.42
C VAL A 753 -5.51 -39.57 -11.76
N VAL A 754 -6.25 -38.70 -12.46
CA VAL A 754 -6.60 -37.36 -11.98
C VAL A 754 -8.03 -37.37 -11.45
N HIS A 755 -8.22 -36.86 -10.24
CA HIS A 755 -9.49 -36.58 -9.60
C HIS A 755 -9.73 -35.07 -9.59
N ALA A 756 -10.90 -34.64 -10.09
CA ALA A 756 -11.28 -33.23 -10.15
C ALA A 756 -12.78 -33.01 -9.92
N VAL A 757 -13.12 -31.89 -9.31
CA VAL A 757 -14.49 -31.42 -9.11
C VAL A 757 -14.82 -30.41 -10.20
N PHE A 758 -15.95 -30.64 -10.90
CA PHE A 758 -16.49 -29.76 -11.92
C PHE A 758 -17.81 -29.21 -11.40
N TYR A 759 -17.92 -27.90 -11.24
CA TYR A 759 -19.07 -27.25 -10.66
C TYR A 759 -19.58 -26.15 -11.58
N ASP A 760 -20.87 -26.21 -11.87
CA ASP A 760 -21.62 -25.16 -12.52
C ASP A 760 -23.06 -25.20 -11.96
N LEU A 761 -23.71 -24.04 -11.82
CA LEU A 761 -25.05 -23.96 -11.25
C LEU A 761 -26.12 -24.51 -12.21
N ASN A 762 -25.93 -24.31 -13.51
CA ASN A 762 -26.82 -24.77 -14.58
C ASN A 762 -26.38 -26.11 -15.17
N GLY A 763 -25.17 -26.55 -14.83
CA GLY A 763 -24.69 -27.92 -14.99
C GLY A 763 -23.62 -28.07 -16.06
N ILE A 764 -22.94 -29.21 -16.05
CA ILE A 764 -21.82 -29.48 -16.96
C ILE A 764 -22.32 -30.29 -18.16
N ASN A 765 -22.10 -29.77 -19.36
CA ASN A 765 -22.41 -30.42 -20.63
C ASN A 765 -21.32 -31.43 -21.03
N GLN A 766 -20.09 -30.98 -21.26
CA GLN A 766 -18.97 -31.86 -21.62
C GLN A 766 -17.69 -31.55 -20.84
N ARG A 767 -16.78 -32.54 -20.82
CA ARG A 767 -15.48 -32.48 -20.16
C ARG A 767 -14.43 -33.10 -21.04
N TRP A 768 -13.27 -32.46 -21.14
CA TRP A 768 -12.13 -33.00 -21.86
C TRP A 768 -10.83 -32.51 -21.24
N TYR A 769 -9.72 -33.16 -21.57
CA TYR A 769 -8.39 -32.66 -21.24
C TYR A 769 -7.48 -32.71 -22.46
N TRP A 770 -6.40 -31.94 -22.39
CA TRP A 770 -5.34 -31.92 -23.37
C TRP A 770 -4.00 -32.03 -22.67
N VAL A 771 -3.21 -33.05 -23.05
CA VAL A 771 -1.80 -33.13 -22.66
C VAL A 771 -1.04 -32.19 -23.58
N VAL A 772 -0.36 -31.19 -23.02
CA VAL A 772 0.30 -30.14 -23.80
C VAL A 772 1.28 -30.77 -24.80
N GLY A 773 1.13 -30.43 -26.08
CA GLY A 773 1.93 -30.99 -27.18
C GLY A 773 1.35 -32.26 -27.84
N SER A 774 0.23 -32.80 -27.35
CA SER A 774 -0.51 -33.88 -28.03
C SER A 774 -1.40 -33.34 -29.16
N THR A 775 -1.84 -34.23 -30.07
CA THR A 775 -2.57 -33.86 -31.31
C THR A 775 -4.09 -33.85 -31.16
N SER A 776 -4.64 -34.31 -30.03
CA SER A 776 -6.08 -34.42 -29.81
C SER A 776 -6.46 -34.16 -28.34
N ASN A 777 -7.69 -33.67 -28.14
CA ASN A 777 -8.32 -33.59 -26.83
C ASN A 777 -8.95 -34.96 -26.48
N GLU A 778 -8.89 -35.33 -25.21
CA GLU A 778 -9.45 -36.59 -24.69
C GLU A 778 -10.70 -36.28 -23.86
N THR A 779 -11.86 -36.80 -24.29
CA THR A 779 -13.14 -36.59 -23.58
C THR A 779 -13.35 -37.66 -22.51
N PHE A 780 -14.02 -37.29 -21.42
CA PHE A 780 -14.31 -38.22 -20.33
C PHE A 780 -15.58 -37.85 -19.57
N THR A 781 -16.05 -38.79 -18.73
CA THR A 781 -17.24 -38.61 -17.89
C THR A 781 -16.90 -38.88 -16.43
N GLY A 782 -17.57 -38.19 -15.51
CA GLY A 782 -17.32 -38.32 -14.06
C GLY A 782 -16.21 -37.40 -13.56
N ASN A 783 -15.82 -37.58 -12.30
CA ASN A 783 -14.90 -36.70 -11.59
C ASN A 783 -13.47 -37.28 -11.54
N SER A 784 -13.17 -38.29 -12.36
CA SER A 784 -11.88 -38.96 -12.34
C SER A 784 -11.54 -39.52 -13.71
N VAL A 785 -10.30 -39.36 -14.15
CA VAL A 785 -9.83 -39.83 -15.45
C VAL A 785 -8.33 -40.13 -15.42
N GLY A 786 -7.92 -41.26 -16.00
CA GLY A 786 -6.51 -41.56 -16.25
C GLY A 786 -6.00 -40.80 -17.46
N ILE A 787 -4.79 -40.23 -17.36
CA ILE A 787 -4.13 -39.63 -18.53
C ILE A 787 -3.86 -40.72 -19.56
N ASN A 788 -4.17 -40.45 -20.83
CA ASN A 788 -4.01 -41.40 -21.93
C ASN A 788 -2.56 -41.88 -21.99
N GLU A 789 -2.38 -43.20 -21.93
CA GLU A 789 -1.07 -43.85 -21.86
C GLU A 789 -0.18 -43.49 -23.06
N ASN A 790 -0.72 -43.42 -24.28
CA ASN A 790 0.06 -43.06 -25.47
C ASN A 790 0.54 -41.61 -25.40
N SER A 791 -0.34 -40.70 -24.95
CA SER A 791 -0.01 -39.29 -24.77
C SER A 791 1.03 -39.07 -23.67
N TRP A 792 0.98 -39.87 -22.59
CA TRP A 792 1.96 -39.86 -21.50
C TRP A 792 3.31 -40.43 -21.92
N LEU A 793 3.32 -41.58 -22.60
CA LEU A 793 4.54 -42.23 -23.08
C LEU A 793 5.29 -41.36 -24.10
N ALA A 794 4.57 -40.56 -24.89
CA ALA A 794 5.14 -39.61 -25.85
C ALA A 794 5.83 -38.39 -25.19
N GLN A 795 5.57 -38.10 -23.92
CA GLN A 795 6.24 -36.99 -23.22
C GLN A 795 7.69 -37.34 -22.86
N ASN A 796 8.56 -36.33 -22.86
CA ASN A 796 9.91 -36.46 -22.35
C ASN A 796 9.93 -36.54 -20.81
N ASP A 797 11.05 -36.98 -20.26
CA ASP A 797 11.36 -36.85 -18.84
C ASP A 797 11.33 -35.38 -18.41
N GLY A 798 10.74 -35.08 -17.25
CA GLY A 798 10.49 -33.73 -16.76
C GLY A 798 9.01 -33.34 -16.67
N VAL A 799 8.72 -32.03 -16.71
CA VAL A 799 7.36 -31.50 -16.48
C VAL A 799 6.41 -31.87 -17.63
N VAL A 800 5.28 -32.48 -17.29
CA VAL A 800 4.13 -32.72 -18.15
C VAL A 800 2.97 -31.85 -17.69
N ASN A 801 2.49 -30.98 -18.57
CA ASN A 801 1.31 -30.15 -18.33
C ASN A 801 0.07 -30.79 -18.97
N VAL A 802 -1.02 -30.85 -18.20
CA VAL A 802 -2.33 -31.31 -18.66
C VAL A 802 -3.36 -30.24 -18.35
N ILE A 803 -4.09 -29.78 -19.36
CA ILE A 803 -5.15 -28.78 -19.21
C ILE A 803 -6.49 -29.49 -19.28
N PHE A 804 -7.29 -29.36 -18.22
CA PHE A 804 -8.66 -29.84 -18.13
C PHE A 804 -9.63 -28.73 -18.50
N PHE A 805 -10.71 -29.10 -19.19
CA PHE A 805 -11.75 -28.20 -19.65
C PHE A 805 -13.13 -28.77 -19.34
N ALA A 806 -14.10 -27.88 -19.16
CA ALA A 806 -15.51 -28.22 -19.10
C ALA A 806 -16.33 -27.07 -19.70
N ASN A 807 -17.43 -27.42 -20.38
CA ASN A 807 -18.41 -26.44 -20.82
C ASN A 807 -19.79 -26.73 -20.23
N ASP A 808 -20.60 -25.69 -20.10
CA ASP A 808 -22.01 -25.78 -19.74
C ASP A 808 -22.92 -25.89 -20.98
N SER A 809 -24.23 -25.77 -20.79
CA SER A 809 -25.20 -25.78 -21.88
C SER A 809 -25.23 -24.48 -22.70
N ALA A 810 -24.77 -23.37 -22.14
CA ALA A 810 -24.69 -22.04 -22.79
C ALA A 810 -23.36 -21.83 -23.55
N GLY A 811 -22.46 -22.83 -23.51
CA GLY A 811 -21.21 -22.82 -24.25
C GLY A 811 -20.04 -22.15 -23.53
N ASN A 812 -20.21 -21.69 -22.27
CA ASN A 812 -19.11 -21.10 -21.51
C ASN A 812 -18.07 -22.18 -21.17
N ILE A 813 -16.77 -21.87 -21.27
CA ILE A 813 -15.68 -22.85 -21.09
C ILE A 813 -14.84 -22.49 -19.87
N GLY A 814 -14.85 -23.37 -18.87
CA GLY A 814 -13.90 -23.37 -17.75
C GLY A 814 -12.64 -24.18 -18.05
N SER A 815 -11.51 -23.82 -17.43
CA SER A 815 -10.28 -24.62 -17.52
C SER A 815 -9.47 -24.66 -16.23
N ALA A 816 -8.67 -25.72 -16.03
CA ALA A 816 -7.69 -25.85 -14.96
C ALA A 816 -6.46 -26.64 -15.43
N THR A 817 -5.27 -26.26 -14.98
CA THR A 817 -4.00 -26.89 -15.39
C THR A 817 -3.40 -27.72 -14.25
N LEU A 818 -2.98 -28.94 -14.57
CA LEU A 818 -2.17 -29.82 -13.73
C LEU A 818 -0.76 -29.93 -14.32
N ALA A 819 0.26 -29.65 -13.51
CA ALA A 819 1.66 -29.89 -13.83
C ALA A 819 2.19 -31.05 -12.97
N VAL A 820 2.71 -32.11 -13.58
CA VAL A 820 3.33 -33.25 -12.88
C VAL A 820 4.69 -33.57 -13.49
N TYR A 821 5.59 -34.20 -12.75
CA TYR A 821 6.88 -34.66 -13.27
C TYR A 821 6.78 -36.11 -13.72
N LYS A 822 7.15 -36.37 -14.98
CA LYS A 822 7.47 -37.71 -15.46
C LYS A 822 8.94 -37.97 -15.11
N ASP A 823 9.20 -39.04 -14.36
CA ASP A 823 10.56 -39.45 -13.97
C ASP A 823 10.78 -40.93 -14.31
N ILE A 824 11.65 -41.17 -15.30
CA ILE A 824 12.04 -42.51 -15.74
C ILE A 824 13.49 -42.85 -15.38
N THR A 825 14.16 -42.00 -14.60
CA THR A 825 15.57 -42.17 -14.27
C THR A 825 15.73 -43.16 -13.12
N LEU A 826 16.56 -44.20 -13.32
CA LEU A 826 16.85 -45.15 -12.26
C LEU A 826 17.98 -44.60 -11.38
N PRO A 827 17.90 -44.78 -10.04
CA PRO A 827 19.02 -44.55 -9.16
C PRO A 827 20.25 -45.35 -9.59
N VAL A 828 21.43 -44.77 -9.42
CA VAL A 828 22.69 -45.48 -9.74
C VAL A 828 23.42 -45.83 -8.45
N ILE A 829 23.79 -47.11 -8.30
CA ILE A 829 24.63 -47.59 -7.20
C ILE A 829 25.95 -48.13 -7.77
N ILE A 830 27.07 -47.63 -7.26
CA ILE A 830 28.41 -48.11 -7.55
C ILE A 830 29.06 -48.55 -6.24
N VAL A 831 29.57 -49.78 -6.20
CA VAL A 831 30.38 -50.27 -5.07
C VAL A 831 31.85 -49.92 -5.32
N ASN A 832 32.38 -48.94 -4.60
CA ASN A 832 33.78 -48.49 -4.75
C ASN A 832 34.76 -49.41 -4.01
N SER A 833 34.37 -49.89 -2.83
CA SER A 833 35.09 -50.92 -2.06
C SER A 833 34.15 -51.57 -1.05
N PRO A 834 34.37 -52.83 -0.66
CA PRO A 834 35.38 -53.76 -1.17
C PRO A 834 35.07 -54.30 -2.57
N SER A 835 36.06 -54.92 -3.22
CA SER A 835 35.88 -55.55 -4.53
C SER A 835 35.13 -56.88 -4.38
N SER A 836 34.30 -57.22 -5.37
CA SER A 836 33.61 -58.52 -5.35
C SER A 836 34.64 -59.69 -5.37
N GLY A 837 34.50 -60.61 -4.43
CA GLY A 837 35.38 -61.76 -4.21
C GLY A 837 36.50 -61.50 -3.20
N GLU A 838 36.57 -60.32 -2.58
CA GLU A 838 37.57 -59.98 -1.58
C GLU A 838 37.39 -60.81 -0.29
N GLU A 839 38.52 -61.16 0.33
CA GLU A 839 38.57 -62.07 1.48
C GLU A 839 38.69 -61.28 2.79
N PHE A 840 37.81 -61.55 3.74
CA PHE A 840 37.77 -60.90 5.04
C PHE A 840 37.92 -61.90 6.19
N GLY A 841 38.58 -61.43 7.25
CA GLY A 841 38.74 -62.16 8.51
C GLY A 841 37.60 -61.94 9.49
N SER A 842 37.90 -61.90 10.78
CA SER A 842 36.91 -61.74 11.85
C SER A 842 36.40 -60.32 12.07
N LEU A 843 36.98 -59.31 11.40
CA LEU A 843 36.55 -57.92 11.50
C LEU A 843 35.71 -57.53 10.28
N PHE A 844 34.63 -56.81 10.54
CA PHE A 844 33.73 -56.31 9.50
C PHE A 844 34.42 -55.23 8.62
N PRO A 845 34.28 -55.27 7.28
CA PRO A 845 34.81 -54.25 6.37
C PRO A 845 33.79 -53.14 6.04
N ASP A 846 34.21 -51.87 6.03
CA ASP A 846 33.35 -50.79 5.56
C ASP A 846 33.05 -50.89 4.06
N PHE A 847 31.78 -50.67 3.69
CA PHE A 847 31.35 -50.60 2.28
C PHE A 847 31.28 -49.14 1.84
N ASN A 848 32.13 -48.77 0.90
CA ASN A 848 32.13 -47.47 0.27
C ASN A 848 31.28 -47.55 -1.01
N LEU A 849 30.12 -46.90 -1.01
CA LEU A 849 29.21 -46.83 -2.13
C LEU A 849 29.14 -45.41 -2.68
N THR A 850 28.98 -45.28 -3.99
CA THR A 850 28.48 -44.05 -4.61
C THR A 850 27.05 -44.31 -5.03
N VAL A 851 26.10 -43.56 -4.47
CA VAL A 851 24.67 -43.65 -4.81
C VAL A 851 24.27 -42.29 -5.38
N THR A 852 23.85 -42.24 -6.63
CA THR A 852 23.49 -40.98 -7.28
C THR A 852 22.09 -41.06 -7.87
N ASP A 853 21.25 -40.15 -7.44
CA ASP A 853 19.95 -39.83 -8.01
C ASP A 853 19.60 -38.38 -7.63
N LEU A 854 18.80 -37.68 -8.45
CA LEU A 854 18.33 -36.32 -8.17
C LEU A 854 17.19 -36.31 -7.13
N ASN A 855 16.42 -37.40 -7.06
CA ASN A 855 15.23 -37.55 -6.23
C ASN A 855 15.30 -38.81 -5.33
N LEU A 856 16.52 -39.20 -4.90
CA LEU A 856 16.75 -40.40 -4.06
C LEU A 856 15.85 -40.41 -2.82
N GLU A 857 15.04 -41.47 -2.65
CA GLU A 857 14.14 -41.63 -1.50
C GLU A 857 14.73 -42.55 -0.44
N GLN A 858 15.18 -43.76 -0.81
CA GLN A 858 15.67 -44.75 0.16
C GLN A 858 16.84 -45.59 -0.39
N LEU A 859 17.72 -46.04 0.52
CA LEU A 859 18.75 -47.06 0.26
C LEU A 859 18.67 -48.15 1.33
N TRP A 860 18.75 -49.41 0.92
CA TRP A 860 18.81 -50.57 1.82
C TRP A 860 19.69 -51.68 1.25
N TYR A 861 20.00 -52.69 2.08
CA TYR A 861 20.70 -53.89 1.62
C TYR A 861 20.15 -55.17 2.25
N THR A 862 20.44 -56.30 1.60
CA THR A 862 20.21 -57.66 2.11
C THR A 862 21.51 -58.46 2.07
N ILE A 863 21.62 -59.46 2.94
CA ILE A 863 22.71 -60.45 2.93
C ILE A 863 22.09 -61.81 2.63
N ASP A 864 22.55 -62.49 1.58
CA ASP A 864 22.02 -63.78 1.09
C ASP A 864 20.49 -63.79 0.95
N SER A 865 19.91 -62.68 0.48
CA SER A 865 18.46 -62.48 0.35
C SER A 865 17.68 -62.57 1.68
N GLY A 866 18.36 -62.28 2.80
CA GLY A 866 17.77 -62.17 4.14
C GLY A 866 16.96 -60.88 4.35
N ALA A 867 16.82 -60.46 5.61
CA ALA A 867 16.06 -59.26 5.95
C ALA A 867 16.63 -57.98 5.32
N GLU A 868 15.75 -57.04 4.97
CA GLU A 868 16.10 -55.71 4.49
C GLU A 868 16.62 -54.85 5.64
N ASN A 869 17.70 -54.13 5.37
CA ASN A 869 18.32 -53.23 6.34
C ASN A 869 18.40 -51.83 5.73
N ILE A 870 17.54 -50.93 6.22
CA ILE A 870 17.43 -49.54 5.76
C ILE A 870 18.64 -48.73 6.25
N VAL A 871 19.20 -47.89 5.37
CA VAL A 871 20.36 -47.04 5.65
C VAL A 871 20.01 -45.57 5.40
N SER A 872 20.39 -44.68 6.32
CA SER A 872 20.29 -43.24 6.12
C SER A 872 21.34 -42.77 5.11
N VAL A 873 20.93 -42.16 4.00
CA VAL A 873 21.85 -41.74 2.92
C VAL A 873 21.47 -40.43 2.28
N SER A 874 22.44 -39.87 1.55
CA SER A 874 22.30 -38.74 0.63
C SER A 874 22.89 -39.10 -0.72
N SER A 875 22.45 -38.43 -1.79
CA SER A 875 23.12 -38.53 -3.10
C SER A 875 24.62 -38.20 -2.95
N GLY A 876 25.49 -39.08 -3.46
CA GLY A 876 26.95 -39.01 -3.31
C GLY A 876 27.59 -40.26 -2.70
N ILE A 877 28.74 -40.09 -2.07
CA ILE A 877 29.51 -41.18 -1.45
C ILE A 877 28.93 -41.48 -0.06
N ASN A 878 28.61 -42.76 0.18
CA ASN A 878 28.06 -43.28 1.42
C ASN A 878 28.95 -44.41 1.95
N ILE A 879 29.30 -44.36 3.24
CA ILE A 879 30.06 -45.43 3.92
C ILE A 879 29.09 -46.21 4.81
N ILE A 880 28.87 -47.48 4.50
CA ILE A 880 27.98 -48.36 5.25
C ILE A 880 28.80 -49.26 6.15
N SER A 881 28.61 -49.12 7.46
CA SER A 881 29.16 -50.02 8.47
C SER A 881 28.05 -50.90 9.05
N LEU A 882 28.22 -52.23 8.98
CA LEU A 882 27.32 -53.18 9.63
C LEU A 882 27.71 -53.34 11.09
N ALA A 883 26.72 -53.67 11.92
CA ALA A 883 27.00 -54.11 13.28
C ALA A 883 27.84 -55.39 13.26
N GLN A 884 28.97 -55.41 13.98
CA GLN A 884 29.87 -56.57 14.11
C GLN A 884 29.11 -57.85 14.52
N THR A 885 27.99 -57.72 15.26
CA THR A 885 27.13 -58.83 15.67
C THR A 885 26.45 -59.56 14.50
N VAL A 886 26.10 -58.86 13.42
CA VAL A 886 25.53 -59.47 12.20
C VAL A 886 26.63 -60.22 11.45
N TRP A 887 27.82 -59.62 11.35
CA TRP A 887 29.00 -60.23 10.73
C TRP A 887 29.46 -61.51 11.44
N ASP A 888 29.47 -61.50 12.77
CA ASP A 888 29.86 -62.65 13.59
C ASP A 888 28.93 -63.86 13.41
N SER A 889 27.69 -63.62 13.01
CA SER A 889 26.67 -64.65 12.76
C SER A 889 26.83 -65.37 11.42
N LEU A 890 27.63 -64.83 10.49
CA LEU A 890 27.88 -65.42 9.18
C LEU A 890 28.86 -66.60 9.28
N THR A 891 28.61 -67.63 8.46
CA THR A 891 29.46 -68.82 8.37
C THR A 891 30.74 -68.54 7.58
N GLU A 892 31.72 -69.42 7.65
CA GLU A 892 32.88 -69.36 6.74
C GLU A 892 32.42 -69.74 5.32
N GLY A 893 32.81 -68.95 4.31
CA GLY A 893 32.36 -69.16 2.93
C GLY A 893 32.02 -67.87 2.18
N SER A 894 31.42 -68.02 1.00
CA SER A 894 31.00 -66.90 0.14
C SER A 894 29.61 -66.42 0.56
N HIS A 895 29.44 -65.11 0.70
CA HIS A 895 28.18 -64.43 1.02
C HIS A 895 27.91 -63.34 -0.02
N THR A 896 26.65 -63.15 -0.41
CA THR A 896 26.23 -62.09 -1.34
C THR A 896 25.59 -60.95 -0.57
N ILE A 897 26.05 -59.73 -0.78
CA ILE A 897 25.38 -58.52 -0.27
C ILE A 897 24.78 -57.79 -1.46
N THR A 898 23.48 -57.55 -1.42
CA THR A 898 22.74 -56.81 -2.46
C THR A 898 22.28 -55.47 -1.91
N PHE A 899 22.71 -54.39 -2.54
CA PHE A 899 22.31 -53.01 -2.26
C PHE A 899 21.17 -52.60 -3.20
N PHE A 900 20.19 -51.87 -2.68
CA PHE A 900 19.00 -51.42 -3.38
C PHE A 900 18.79 -49.92 -3.11
N ALA A 901 18.37 -49.17 -4.11
CA ALA A 901 18.00 -47.76 -4.01
C ALA A 901 16.73 -47.50 -4.80
N ASN A 902 15.85 -46.65 -4.29
CA ASN A 902 14.70 -46.12 -5.02
C ASN A 902 14.61 -44.59 -4.95
N ASP A 903 13.97 -43.98 -5.94
CA ASP A 903 13.61 -42.56 -5.95
C ASP A 903 12.13 -42.34 -5.57
N THR A 904 11.72 -41.06 -5.46
CA THR A 904 10.35 -40.66 -5.12
C THR A 904 9.30 -41.00 -6.19
N ALA A 905 9.71 -41.38 -7.41
CA ALA A 905 8.83 -41.87 -8.47
C ALA A 905 8.66 -43.40 -8.43
N GLY A 906 9.40 -44.09 -7.55
CA GLY A 906 9.40 -45.53 -7.38
C GLY A 906 10.34 -46.28 -8.32
N ASN A 907 11.26 -45.60 -9.02
CA ASN A 907 12.28 -46.23 -9.84
C ASN A 907 13.30 -46.93 -8.93
N GLU A 908 13.46 -48.25 -9.06
CA GLU A 908 14.34 -49.05 -8.21
C GLU A 908 15.53 -49.64 -8.97
N TYR A 909 16.73 -49.48 -8.42
CA TYR A 909 17.95 -50.15 -8.89
C TYR A 909 18.60 -50.97 -7.78
N ASN A 910 19.19 -52.11 -8.15
CA ASN A 910 19.94 -52.94 -7.22
C ASN A 910 21.23 -53.51 -7.83
N ILE A 911 22.23 -53.73 -6.96
CA ILE A 911 23.52 -54.32 -7.31
C ILE A 911 24.02 -55.25 -6.21
N GLY A 912 24.46 -56.45 -6.59
CA GLY A 912 25.01 -57.46 -5.69
C GLY A 912 26.53 -57.60 -5.81
N ILE A 913 27.22 -57.75 -4.68
CA ILE A 913 28.63 -58.14 -4.63
C ILE A 913 28.84 -59.35 -3.74
N ASN A 914 29.80 -60.20 -4.13
CA ASN A 914 30.20 -61.36 -3.33
C ASN A 914 31.37 -61.00 -2.41
N ILE A 915 31.36 -61.49 -1.19
CA ILE A 915 32.47 -61.40 -0.24
C ILE A 915 32.78 -62.79 0.32
N ILE A 916 34.04 -63.04 0.70
CA ILE A 916 34.46 -64.35 1.22
C ILE A 916 34.94 -64.18 2.67
N ILE A 917 34.28 -64.85 3.61
CA ILE A 917 34.71 -64.88 5.01
C ILE A 917 35.63 -66.09 5.22
N LYS A 918 36.87 -65.86 5.68
CA LYS A 918 37.84 -66.91 6.07
C LYS A 918 38.18 -66.79 7.56
N LYS A 919 37.72 -67.75 8.38
CA LYS A 919 38.04 -67.76 9.82
C LYS A 919 39.35 -68.52 10.03
N LEU A 920 40.45 -67.80 10.31
CA LEU A 920 41.76 -68.42 10.59
C LEU A 920 41.66 -69.40 11.79
N THR A 921 42.02 -70.67 11.58
CA THR A 921 42.12 -71.67 12.66
C THR A 921 43.30 -71.33 13.57
N SER A 922 43.05 -71.06 14.85
CA SER A 922 44.10 -70.84 15.85
C SER A 922 44.73 -72.16 16.30
N SER A 923 46.07 -72.23 16.22
CA SER A 923 46.88 -73.31 16.77
C SER A 923 46.96 -73.24 18.29
N SER A 924 46.88 -74.41 18.91
CA SER A 924 46.95 -74.70 20.35
C SER A 924 48.18 -74.15 21.07
N GLY A 925 47.97 -73.69 22.30
CA GLY A 925 48.81 -74.07 23.44
C GLY A 925 49.65 -72.98 24.10
N GLY A 926 49.34 -72.71 25.38
CA GLY A 926 50.35 -72.78 26.45
C GLY A 926 50.91 -71.49 27.03
N ALA A 927 50.36 -71.10 28.18
CA ALA A 927 50.99 -70.50 29.39
C ALA A 927 51.93 -69.27 29.23
N ILE A 928 51.51 -68.05 29.64
CA ILE A 928 51.48 -67.46 31.01
C ILE A 928 52.86 -67.47 31.71
N PRO A 929 53.44 -66.28 32.02
CA PRO A 929 53.52 -65.85 33.43
C PRO A 929 53.53 -64.33 33.74
N PHE A 930 52.76 -63.93 34.76
CA PHE A 930 53.09 -63.00 35.89
C PHE A 930 53.53 -61.54 35.60
N GLY A 931 53.09 -60.49 36.31
CA GLY A 931 52.26 -60.27 37.52
C GLY A 931 51.88 -58.76 37.56
N ASN A 932 50.87 -58.25 38.26
CA ASN A 932 50.26 -58.52 39.56
C ASN A 932 48.73 -58.41 39.37
N LEU A 933 47.83 -59.21 39.96
CA LEU A 933 47.66 -59.53 41.38
C LEU A 933 47.88 -58.37 42.36
N TYR A 934 47.40 -57.19 42.00
CA TYR A 934 47.00 -56.15 42.94
C TYR A 934 45.77 -55.48 42.33
N LEU A 935 44.66 -55.43 43.06
CA LEU A 935 43.36 -54.80 42.71
C LEU A 935 42.30 -55.69 42.05
N ILE A 936 42.46 -57.02 42.11
CA ILE A 936 41.34 -57.84 42.61
C ILE A 936 41.14 -57.38 44.07
N PHE A 937 39.89 -57.10 44.46
CA PHE A 937 39.41 -56.72 45.82
C PHE A 937 39.14 -55.25 46.18
N THR A 938 39.29 -54.25 45.30
CA THR A 938 38.92 -52.86 45.67
C THR A 938 37.75 -52.25 44.91
N GLY A 939 37.38 -52.74 43.72
CA GLY A 939 36.27 -52.13 42.96
C GLY A 939 34.87 -52.50 43.45
N ILE A 940 34.66 -53.77 43.84
CA ILE A 940 33.31 -54.31 44.08
C ILE A 940 32.87 -54.15 45.56
N ALA A 941 33.78 -53.78 46.46
CA ALA A 941 33.43 -53.44 47.85
C ALA A 941 33.13 -51.95 48.07
N ILE A 942 33.40 -51.06 47.10
CA ILE A 942 33.20 -49.60 47.26
C ILE A 942 31.94 -49.08 46.54
N ILE A 943 31.41 -49.75 45.52
CA ILE A 943 30.13 -49.34 44.91
C ILE A 943 28.91 -49.93 45.65
N ALA A 944 29.09 -51.03 46.38
CA ALA A 944 28.12 -51.49 47.39
C ALA A 944 28.01 -50.52 48.59
N LEU A 945 28.98 -49.60 48.77
CA LEU A 945 28.97 -48.55 49.80
C LEU A 945 28.50 -47.18 49.28
N ILE A 946 28.65 -46.88 47.99
CA ILE A 946 28.09 -45.64 47.39
C ILE A 946 26.58 -45.75 47.13
N LEU A 947 26.04 -46.97 47.01
CA LEU A 947 24.59 -47.22 47.03
C LEU A 947 23.96 -47.16 48.43
N ILE A 948 24.74 -46.89 49.48
CA ILE A 948 24.27 -46.69 50.86
C ILE A 948 24.33 -45.20 51.30
N GLU A 949 24.94 -44.30 50.51
CA GLU A 949 25.14 -42.88 50.91
C GLU A 949 24.72 -41.80 49.90
N LYS A 950 23.78 -42.10 48.98
CA LYS A 950 23.07 -41.04 48.21
C LYS A 950 21.54 -41.11 48.32
N ARG A 951 21.06 -41.68 49.44
CA ARG A 951 19.68 -41.58 49.96
C ARG A 951 19.58 -40.87 51.33
N ARG A 952 20.60 -40.09 51.72
CA ARG A 952 20.65 -39.06 52.80
C ARG A 952 21.79 -38.11 52.40
N PHE A 953 21.64 -36.94 51.80
CA PHE A 953 20.78 -35.76 51.99
C PHE A 953 20.06 -35.43 50.66
N LYS A 954 18.83 -34.90 50.50
CA LYS A 954 17.86 -34.21 51.37
C LYS A 954 18.49 -33.38 52.50
N ASN A 955 18.94 -32.18 52.16
CA ASN A 955 18.07 -31.01 52.18
C ASN A 955 18.22 -30.23 50.89
#